data_AF-A0AAD3R289-F1
#
_entry.id   AF-A0AAD3R289-F1
#
_cell.length_a   1.000
_cell.length_b   1.000
_cell.length_c   1.000
_cell.angle_alpha   90.00
_cell.angle_beta   90.00
_cell.angle_gamma   90.00
#
_symmetry.space_group_name_H-M   'P 1'
#
loop_
_entity.id
_entity.type
_entity.pdbx_description
1 polymer ?
#
loop_
_entity_poly.entity_id
_entity_poly.type
_entity_poly.pdbx_seq_one_letter_code
_entity_poly.pdbx_strand_id
1 'polypeptide(L)'
;MTVSPQCAPESDGSLQQQGECQLDFSMPSNKHSPPPYQSNGSKQDSDISSSVGGLKPRLKDYDTGAESGDDLEEEDFRVLLPSIVDEQERLNYKREFDHDHQEYKSLQAELDSINQDLADLNRELNGHPEGSPQFLDAMNEYTRLKNLKRSPDYQIKKKRCKYLRSKLSHIKKKIKNSVTPPVFKFFSYCHFWPRNIMDEEPERAKRWEGGYERTWEVLKEDESGSLKATVEEILFQSKRKRVIESHEQVRLGMMRHLYVVIDCSRSMEDQDLKPNRLTSTLKLMEAFVDEYFDQNPISQVGIITTKNKRAEKLTDLSGNPKKHIAALKKAVDTVCVGEPSLYNSLSQAIQSLKHMPGHTSREILIILSSLTTCDPANIYELIKTLKSLKVRVSVIGLSAEVRVCTVLTRETGGLYHVILDESHFKELLMMHIKPPPASSSSECSLIRMGFPQHTVAALTDQDAKPSFSMSHLDSSSGPGLSLGGYFCPQCHAKYTELPVECKVCGLTLVSAPHLARSFHHLFPLQAFIESPLEELQGDRYCQACQGELKDKSIFTCTSCHTMPRILNGIVAVCPDLGIGKNGDLPWHPVRLNNEFKHFRKMTSNSSAEGKQNVVIMGRKTWFSIPEKNRPLNNRINIVLSRQCKVAPAGAHHLAADFSSALRLIDTELADQADQVWVIGGSSLYKELMESPGSRRLFVTRILKQFECDTFLPEISPDKYRLLPGFPGVPQELQEENDIHYRFEVYESIEQ
;
A
#
# COMPACT_ATOMS: atom_id res chain seq x y z
N MET A 1 13.48 48.66 23.06
CA MET A 1 14.03 49.07 21.76
C MET A 1 13.72 47.93 20.79
N THR A 2 12.50 47.67 20.33
CA THR A 2 11.46 48.59 19.79
C THR A 2 12.03 49.58 18.78
N VAL A 3 11.63 49.40 17.51
CA VAL A 3 11.13 50.43 16.57
C VAL A 3 10.59 49.68 15.33
N SER A 4 9.33 49.94 14.98
CA SER A 4 8.71 49.55 13.70
C SER A 4 8.98 50.61 12.64
N PRO A 5 8.72 50.32 11.35
CA PRO A 5 7.62 51.04 10.68
C PRO A 5 6.80 50.09 9.76
N GLN A 6 5.47 50.13 9.65
CA GLN A 6 4.59 51.23 9.20
C GLN A 6 4.92 51.81 7.81
N CYS A 7 4.14 51.42 6.80
CA CYS A 7 3.25 52.35 6.11
C CYS A 7 2.15 51.58 5.35
N ALA A 8 1.00 52.23 5.17
CA ALA A 8 -0.19 51.67 4.51
C ALA A 8 -0.65 52.65 3.39
N PRO A 9 -1.90 52.67 2.88
CA PRO A 9 -2.13 52.57 1.43
C PRO A 9 -2.75 53.83 0.79
N GLU A 10 -2.70 53.93 -0.54
CA GLU A 10 -3.60 54.81 -1.32
C GLU A 10 -4.12 54.11 -2.59
N SER A 11 -5.23 54.63 -3.14
CA SER A 11 -6.20 53.90 -3.95
C SER A 11 -6.60 54.60 -5.27
N ASP A 12 -7.32 53.84 -6.10
CA ASP A 12 -8.24 54.27 -7.18
C ASP A 12 -7.68 54.95 -8.46
N GLY A 13 -8.35 54.71 -9.60
CA GLY A 13 -8.01 55.40 -10.87
C GLY A 13 -8.39 54.78 -12.24
N SER A 14 -9.29 53.79 -12.28
CA SER A 14 -10.12 53.27 -13.40
C SER A 14 -9.95 53.72 -14.89
N LEU A 15 -10.30 52.78 -15.81
CA LEU A 15 -10.54 52.90 -17.29
C LEU A 15 -9.23 53.04 -18.13
N GLN A 16 -9.02 52.49 -19.35
CA GLN A 16 -9.78 51.69 -20.34
C GLN A 16 -8.72 51.15 -21.37
N GLN A 17 -8.87 50.10 -22.20
CA GLN A 17 -9.84 49.00 -22.37
C GLN A 17 -9.21 47.89 -23.28
N GLN A 18 -9.84 46.70 -23.39
CA GLN A 18 -9.71 45.68 -24.46
C GLN A 18 -8.36 44.94 -24.66
N GLY A 19 -8.39 43.61 -24.53
CA GLY A 19 -7.25 42.72 -24.79
C GLY A 19 -7.44 41.28 -24.31
N GLU A 20 -8.64 40.70 -24.46
CA GLU A 20 -8.89 39.31 -24.06
C GLU A 20 -8.21 38.32 -25.02
N CYS A 21 -7.11 37.69 -24.60
CA CYS A 21 -6.65 36.44 -25.20
C CYS A 21 -7.32 35.27 -24.47
N GLN A 22 -8.45 34.80 -24.99
CA GLN A 22 -9.03 33.51 -24.62
C GLN A 22 -8.03 32.40 -25.02
N LEU A 23 -7.63 31.58 -24.04
CA LEU A 23 -6.92 30.32 -24.30
C LEU A 23 -7.94 29.18 -24.25
N ASP A 24 -8.56 28.91 -25.40
CA ASP A 24 -9.41 27.74 -25.60
C ASP A 24 -8.60 26.46 -25.52
N PHE A 25 -8.83 25.66 -24.46
CA PHE A 25 -8.35 24.28 -24.39
C PHE A 25 -9.31 23.34 -25.15
N SER A 26 -9.33 23.43 -26.47
CA SER A 26 -9.96 22.42 -27.32
C SER A 26 -9.04 21.21 -27.49
N MET A 27 -9.39 20.05 -26.92
CA MET A 27 -8.66 18.80 -27.16
C MET A 27 -8.91 18.27 -28.59
N PRO A 28 -7.86 17.98 -29.39
CA PRO A 28 -8.02 17.28 -30.66
C PRO A 28 -8.25 15.78 -30.43
N SER A 29 -9.42 15.29 -30.83
CA SER A 29 -9.83 13.89 -30.71
C SER A 29 -9.24 13.03 -31.84
N ASN A 30 -8.00 12.56 -31.68
CA ASN A 30 -7.33 11.77 -32.71
C ASN A 30 -7.64 10.26 -32.57
N LYS A 31 -8.56 9.76 -33.39
CA LYS A 31 -8.90 8.33 -33.48
C LYS A 31 -7.89 7.58 -34.34
N HIS A 32 -7.00 6.81 -33.72
CA HIS A 32 -6.24 5.76 -34.43
C HIS A 32 -6.72 4.37 -34.03
N SER A 33 -7.55 3.78 -34.90
CA SER A 33 -7.93 2.36 -34.86
C SER A 33 -6.81 1.47 -35.42
N PRO A 34 -6.50 0.32 -34.79
CA PRO A 34 -5.59 -0.67 -35.38
C PRO A 34 -6.25 -1.36 -36.60
N PRO A 35 -5.46 -1.78 -37.61
CA PRO A 35 -6.00 -2.43 -38.81
C PRO A 35 -6.41 -3.89 -38.56
N PRO A 36 -7.38 -4.43 -39.32
CA PRO A 36 -7.87 -5.79 -39.12
C PRO A 36 -6.96 -6.84 -39.80
N TYR A 37 -6.74 -7.96 -39.11
CA TYR A 37 -6.23 -9.18 -39.76
C TYR A 37 -7.39 -9.88 -40.49
N GLN A 38 -7.34 -9.94 -41.81
CA GLN A 38 -8.22 -10.79 -42.62
C GLN A 38 -7.44 -11.94 -43.26
N SER A 39 -8.01 -13.13 -43.15
CA SER A 39 -7.61 -14.34 -43.85
C SER A 39 -8.03 -14.30 -45.33
N ASN A 40 -7.13 -14.66 -46.24
CA ASN A 40 -7.40 -15.65 -47.30
C ASN A 40 -6.11 -15.96 -48.10
N GLY A 41 -6.01 -17.18 -48.63
CA GLY A 41 -4.85 -17.66 -49.38
C GLY A 41 -5.11 -17.80 -50.89
N SER A 42 -4.44 -18.80 -51.51
CA SER A 42 -4.35 -19.07 -52.96
C SER A 42 -3.32 -18.18 -53.70
N LYS A 43 -2.60 -18.63 -54.74
CA LYS A 43 -2.03 -19.96 -55.10
C LYS A 43 -1.21 -19.78 -56.41
N GLN A 44 -0.10 -20.52 -56.58
CA GLN A 44 0.49 -20.91 -57.89
C GLN A 44 1.05 -19.77 -58.78
N ASP A 45 2.04 -19.96 -59.68
CA ASP A 45 3.09 -20.98 -59.87
C ASP A 45 4.18 -20.36 -60.78
N SER A 46 5.45 -20.75 -60.65
CA SER A 46 6.36 -21.09 -61.78
C SER A 46 7.82 -21.32 -61.32
N ASP A 47 8.48 -22.25 -61.99
CA ASP A 47 9.78 -22.83 -61.62
C ASP A 47 11.00 -22.04 -62.11
N ILE A 48 12.16 -22.28 -61.49
CA ILE A 48 13.33 -22.94 -62.14
C ILE A 48 14.38 -23.31 -61.06
N SER A 49 15.10 -24.40 -61.29
CA SER A 49 15.89 -25.14 -60.30
C SER A 49 17.35 -24.69 -60.13
N SER A 50 17.91 -24.92 -58.93
CA SER A 50 19.20 -25.65 -58.80
C SER A 50 19.51 -26.09 -57.35
N SER A 51 19.43 -27.41 -57.14
CA SER A 51 20.38 -28.27 -56.42
C SER A 51 21.34 -27.66 -55.36
N VAL A 52 21.23 -28.08 -54.09
CA VAL A 52 22.09 -29.08 -53.40
C VAL A 52 21.35 -29.54 -52.13
N GLY A 53 21.38 -30.84 -51.80
CA GLY A 53 20.57 -31.45 -50.74
C GLY A 53 21.27 -31.62 -49.38
N GLY A 54 20.45 -31.77 -48.33
CA GLY A 54 20.84 -32.17 -46.97
C GLY A 54 19.59 -32.55 -46.17
N LEU A 55 19.44 -33.83 -45.83
CA LEU A 55 18.17 -34.40 -45.36
C LEU A 55 17.83 -34.06 -43.90
N LYS A 56 16.57 -33.69 -43.64
CA LYS A 56 15.92 -33.86 -42.33
C LYS A 56 15.16 -35.19 -42.30
N PRO A 57 15.40 -36.09 -41.34
CA PRO A 57 14.49 -37.20 -41.07
C PRO A 57 13.22 -36.71 -40.38
N ARG A 58 12.07 -37.28 -40.75
CA ARG A 58 10.78 -37.15 -40.06
C ARG A 58 10.62 -38.27 -39.02
N LEU A 59 9.80 -37.97 -38.00
CA LEU A 59 8.97 -38.90 -37.20
C LEU A 59 9.59 -40.20 -36.69
N LYS A 60 9.41 -40.43 -35.38
CA LYS A 60 8.49 -41.50 -34.95
C LYS A 60 7.94 -41.25 -33.56
N ASP A 61 6.62 -41.34 -33.45
CA ASP A 61 5.91 -41.42 -32.20
C ASP A 61 6.35 -42.68 -31.45
N TYR A 62 6.71 -42.52 -30.17
CA TYR A 62 6.80 -43.62 -29.21
C TYR A 62 5.72 -43.44 -28.15
N ASP A 63 4.50 -43.75 -28.59
CA ASP A 63 3.55 -44.60 -27.86
C ASP A 63 3.89 -44.79 -26.37
N THR A 64 3.48 -43.82 -25.54
CA THR A 64 3.27 -44.06 -24.12
C THR A 64 2.03 -44.94 -23.99
N GLY A 65 2.24 -46.23 -24.22
CA GLY A 65 1.19 -47.23 -24.22
C GLY A 65 0.29 -47.07 -23.00
N ALA A 66 -1.01 -46.97 -23.27
CA ALA A 66 -2.04 -46.96 -22.25
C ALA A 66 -2.06 -48.32 -21.56
N GLU A 67 -1.27 -48.48 -20.49
CA GLU A 67 -1.46 -49.57 -19.55
C GLU A 67 -2.74 -49.31 -18.76
N SER A 68 -3.60 -50.33 -18.76
CA SER A 68 -4.98 -50.29 -18.30
C SER A 68 -5.14 -49.87 -16.85
N GLY A 69 -6.31 -49.34 -16.51
CA GLY A 69 -6.70 -49.10 -15.13
C GLY A 69 -6.62 -50.38 -14.30
N ASP A 70 -5.73 -50.38 -13.31
CA ASP A 70 -5.89 -51.19 -12.11
C ASP A 70 -6.60 -50.32 -11.07
N ASP A 71 -7.93 -50.41 -11.08
CA ASP A 71 -8.76 -50.06 -9.94
C ASP A 71 -8.45 -51.06 -8.82
N LEU A 72 -7.36 -50.81 -8.10
CA LEU A 72 -7.18 -51.38 -6.77
C LEU A 72 -8.26 -50.79 -5.89
N GLU A 73 -9.26 -51.62 -5.63
CA GLU A 73 -10.40 -51.39 -4.74
C GLU A 73 -9.95 -50.52 -3.55
N GLU A 74 -10.59 -49.37 -3.36
CA GLU A 74 -10.44 -48.62 -2.11
C GLU A 74 -11.06 -49.46 -1.01
N GLU A 75 -10.24 -50.30 -0.35
CA GLU A 75 -10.60 -50.94 0.92
C GLU A 75 -11.18 -49.85 1.81
N ASP A 76 -12.48 -49.93 2.13
CA ASP A 76 -13.14 -48.87 2.89
C ASP A 76 -12.56 -48.86 4.31
N PHE A 77 -11.56 -48.02 4.52
CA PHE A 77 -10.82 -47.88 5.78
C PHE A 77 -11.75 -47.57 6.96
N ARG A 78 -13.01 -47.20 6.72
CA ARG A 78 -14.07 -47.13 7.75
C ARG A 78 -14.33 -48.46 8.46
N VAL A 79 -14.15 -49.59 7.77
CA VAL A 79 -14.37 -50.95 8.29
C VAL A 79 -13.13 -51.48 9.01
N LEU A 80 -11.94 -51.26 8.44
CA LEU A 80 -10.67 -51.73 9.00
C LEU A 80 -10.17 -50.89 10.19
N LEU A 81 -10.50 -49.59 10.21
CA LEU A 81 -10.07 -48.64 11.23
C LEU A 81 -11.32 -47.99 11.86
N PRO A 82 -11.91 -48.54 12.93
CA PRO A 82 -13.06 -47.97 13.64
C PRO A 82 -12.81 -46.55 14.22
N SER A 83 -13.83 -45.95 14.85
CA SER A 83 -13.67 -44.67 15.56
C SER A 83 -12.96 -44.90 16.90
N ILE A 84 -11.88 -44.16 17.17
CA ILE A 84 -11.14 -44.23 18.43
C ILE A 84 -12.08 -43.94 19.61
N VAL A 85 -12.30 -44.92 20.48
CA VAL A 85 -13.15 -44.82 21.68
C VAL A 85 -12.33 -44.59 22.96
N ASP A 86 -11.09 -45.10 23.00
CA ASP A 86 -10.24 -45.10 24.20
C ASP A 86 -8.81 -44.57 23.93
N GLU A 87 -8.14 -44.13 25.00
CA GLU A 87 -6.75 -43.62 24.94
C GLU A 87 -5.74 -44.73 24.60
N GLN A 88 -5.99 -45.98 25.03
CA GLN A 88 -5.12 -47.11 24.67
C GLN A 88 -5.26 -47.46 23.17
N GLU A 89 -6.45 -47.28 22.59
CA GLU A 89 -6.69 -47.39 21.15
C GLU A 89 -5.99 -46.25 20.39
N ARG A 90 -6.06 -45.01 20.88
CA ARG A 90 -5.32 -43.86 20.31
C ARG A 90 -3.81 -44.11 20.26
N LEU A 91 -3.24 -44.76 21.29
CA LEU A 91 -1.83 -45.15 21.32
C LEU A 91 -1.51 -46.29 20.34
N ASN A 92 -2.44 -47.21 20.09
CA ASN A 92 -2.28 -48.24 19.05
C ASN A 92 -2.25 -47.60 17.64
N TYR A 93 -3.21 -46.73 17.33
CA TYR A 93 -3.26 -46.00 16.05
C TYR A 93 -2.01 -45.14 15.83
N LYS A 94 -1.45 -44.56 16.90
CA LYS A 94 -0.18 -43.83 16.82
C LYS A 94 1.00 -44.75 16.48
N ARG A 95 1.11 -45.92 17.14
CA ARG A 95 2.18 -46.90 16.85
C ARG A 95 2.09 -47.45 15.43
N GLU A 96 0.87 -47.70 14.95
CA GLU A 96 0.62 -48.12 13.57
C GLU A 96 0.99 -47.02 12.56
N PHE A 97 0.60 -45.76 12.84
CA PHE A 97 1.01 -44.61 12.03
C PHE A 97 2.53 -44.46 11.96
N ASP A 98 3.23 -44.54 13.09
CA ASP A 98 4.68 -44.37 13.14
C ASP A 98 5.41 -45.49 12.36
N HIS A 99 4.90 -46.73 12.41
CA HIS A 99 5.41 -47.87 11.63
C HIS A 99 5.15 -47.73 10.12
N ASP A 100 3.91 -47.51 9.72
CA ASP A 100 3.50 -47.34 8.31
C ASP A 100 4.20 -46.13 7.66
N HIS A 101 4.45 -45.06 8.42
CA HIS A 101 5.16 -43.87 7.97
C HIS A 101 6.66 -44.13 7.76
N GLN A 102 7.27 -45.00 8.57
CA GLN A 102 8.65 -45.45 8.36
C GLN A 102 8.77 -46.34 7.11
N GLU A 103 7.83 -47.28 6.90
CA GLU A 103 7.76 -48.08 5.67
C GLU A 103 7.57 -47.18 4.44
N TYR A 104 6.62 -46.24 4.49
CA TYR A 104 6.37 -45.27 3.42
C TYR A 104 7.62 -44.48 3.06
N LYS A 105 8.37 -43.97 4.05
CA LYS A 105 9.61 -43.23 3.81
C LYS A 105 10.70 -44.07 3.14
N SER A 106 10.86 -45.34 3.53
CA SER A 106 11.83 -46.24 2.90
C SER A 106 11.48 -46.49 1.43
N LEU A 107 10.22 -46.87 1.16
CA LEU A 107 9.74 -47.13 -0.20
C LEU A 107 9.79 -45.89 -1.09
N GLN A 108 9.42 -44.71 -0.56
CA GLN A 108 9.46 -43.46 -1.30
C GLN A 108 10.91 -43.09 -1.67
N ALA A 109 11.86 -43.25 -0.74
CA ALA A 109 13.29 -42.99 -1.01
C ALA A 109 13.87 -43.93 -2.08
N GLU A 110 13.52 -45.22 -2.08
CA GLU A 110 13.92 -46.17 -3.12
C GLU A 110 13.37 -45.77 -4.51
N LEU A 111 12.08 -45.42 -4.58
CA LEU A 111 11.44 -45.01 -5.82
C LEU A 111 12.02 -43.69 -6.35
N ASP A 112 12.30 -42.73 -5.47
CA ASP A 112 12.84 -41.42 -5.84
C ASP A 112 14.31 -41.49 -6.26
N SER A 113 15.12 -42.37 -5.68
CA SER A 113 16.48 -42.64 -6.17
C SER A 113 16.47 -43.10 -7.63
N ILE A 114 15.62 -44.08 -7.96
CA ILE A 114 15.49 -44.60 -9.34
C ILE A 114 15.00 -43.51 -10.31
N ASN A 115 14.16 -42.57 -9.84
CA ASN A 115 13.71 -41.43 -10.65
C ASN A 115 14.83 -40.39 -10.86
N GLN A 116 15.65 -40.14 -9.83
CA GLN A 116 16.79 -39.24 -9.88
C GLN A 116 17.87 -39.77 -10.82
N ASP A 117 18.24 -41.05 -10.70
CA ASP A 117 19.21 -41.73 -11.56
C ASP A 117 18.80 -41.65 -13.04
N LEU A 118 17.50 -41.83 -13.35
CA LEU A 118 16.96 -41.66 -14.70
C LEU A 118 17.02 -40.20 -15.20
N ALA A 119 16.82 -39.22 -14.32
CA ALA A 119 16.91 -37.81 -14.68
C ALA A 119 18.35 -37.38 -14.96
N ASP A 120 19.31 -37.92 -14.20
CA ASP A 120 20.74 -37.65 -14.38
C ASP A 120 21.29 -38.35 -15.63
N LEU A 121 20.95 -39.63 -15.88
CA LEU A 121 21.30 -40.33 -17.14
C LEU A 121 20.68 -39.65 -18.38
N ASN A 122 19.45 -39.11 -18.26
CA ASN A 122 18.86 -38.33 -19.35
C ASN A 122 19.64 -37.02 -19.58
N ARG A 123 20.22 -36.41 -18.53
CA ARG A 123 21.11 -35.24 -18.68
C ARG A 123 22.42 -35.60 -19.37
N GLU A 124 23.01 -36.76 -19.04
CA GLU A 124 24.22 -37.28 -19.69
C GLU A 124 23.99 -37.60 -21.17
N LEU A 125 22.85 -38.22 -21.51
CA LEU A 125 22.45 -38.48 -22.90
C LEU A 125 22.32 -37.20 -23.75
N ASN A 126 21.83 -36.11 -23.15
CA ASN A 126 21.78 -34.80 -23.83
C ASN A 126 23.14 -34.07 -23.86
N GLY A 127 24.12 -34.49 -23.05
CA GLY A 127 25.45 -33.88 -22.95
C GLY A 127 26.51 -34.49 -23.88
N HIS A 128 26.28 -35.70 -24.38
CA HIS A 128 27.23 -36.44 -25.23
C HIS A 128 26.73 -36.56 -26.68
N PRO A 129 27.63 -36.50 -27.68
CA PRO A 129 27.24 -36.68 -29.07
C PRO A 129 26.79 -38.12 -29.34
N GLU A 130 25.73 -38.27 -30.14
CA GLU A 130 25.12 -39.55 -30.50
C GLU A 130 26.17 -40.51 -31.10
N GLY A 131 26.26 -41.72 -30.54
CA GLY A 131 27.19 -42.77 -30.98
C GLY A 131 28.58 -42.72 -30.34
N SER A 132 28.88 -41.77 -29.44
CA SER A 132 30.07 -41.87 -28.58
C SER A 132 29.97 -43.04 -27.59
N PRO A 133 31.09 -43.63 -27.13
CA PRO A 133 31.05 -44.73 -26.15
C PRO A 133 30.27 -44.38 -24.88
N GLN A 134 30.48 -43.18 -24.35
CA GLN A 134 29.79 -42.66 -23.16
C GLN A 134 28.28 -42.51 -23.38
N PHE A 135 27.86 -42.08 -24.59
CA PHE A 135 26.44 -42.03 -24.96
C PHE A 135 25.83 -43.44 -25.03
N LEU A 136 26.54 -44.42 -25.58
CA LEU A 136 26.08 -45.81 -25.65
C LEU A 136 25.95 -46.43 -24.26
N ASP A 137 26.92 -46.19 -23.36
CA ASP A 137 26.88 -46.67 -21.98
C ASP A 137 25.71 -46.04 -21.20
N ALA A 138 25.54 -44.71 -21.26
CA ALA A 138 24.41 -44.02 -20.64
C ALA A 138 23.06 -44.46 -21.23
N MET A 139 22.98 -44.75 -22.53
CA MET A 139 21.76 -45.23 -23.20
C MET A 139 21.38 -46.64 -22.76
N ASN A 140 22.37 -47.52 -22.61
CA ASN A 140 22.19 -48.87 -22.09
C ASN A 140 21.66 -48.83 -20.65
N GLU A 141 22.26 -48.00 -19.79
CA GLU A 141 21.89 -47.88 -18.38
C GLU A 141 20.52 -47.20 -18.18
N TYR A 142 20.23 -46.15 -18.95
CA TYR A 142 18.89 -45.54 -19.00
C TYR A 142 17.82 -46.55 -19.43
N THR A 143 18.13 -47.40 -20.41
CA THR A 143 17.23 -48.48 -20.86
C THR A 143 17.05 -49.54 -19.77
N ARG A 144 18.13 -49.89 -19.04
CA ARG A 144 18.09 -50.82 -17.89
C ARG A 144 17.15 -50.30 -16.79
N LEU A 145 17.30 -49.05 -16.36
CA LEU A 145 16.43 -48.45 -15.34
C LEU A 145 14.99 -48.22 -15.82
N LYS A 146 14.79 -47.90 -17.10
CA LYS A 146 13.43 -47.83 -17.70
C LYS A 146 12.73 -49.18 -17.68
N ASN A 147 13.45 -50.28 -17.94
CA ASN A 147 12.94 -51.63 -17.80
C ASN A 147 12.73 -52.03 -16.34
N LEU A 148 13.58 -51.57 -15.40
CA LEU A 148 13.37 -51.76 -13.97
C LEU A 148 12.07 -51.11 -13.49
N LYS A 149 11.70 -49.92 -13.98
CA LYS A 149 10.39 -49.29 -13.68
C LYS A 149 9.19 -50.03 -14.28
N ARG A 150 9.40 -50.86 -15.30
CA ARG A 150 8.39 -51.79 -15.85
C ARG A 150 8.37 -53.15 -15.13
N SER A 151 9.31 -53.41 -14.22
CA SER A 151 9.33 -54.66 -13.47
C SER A 151 8.13 -54.78 -12.51
N PRO A 152 7.60 -55.99 -12.27
CA PRO A 152 6.51 -56.19 -11.33
C PRO A 152 6.87 -55.77 -9.89
N ASP A 153 8.13 -55.93 -9.46
CA ASP A 153 8.60 -55.48 -8.14
C ASP A 153 8.43 -53.97 -7.95
N TYR A 154 8.88 -53.16 -8.92
CA TYR A 154 8.71 -51.71 -8.88
C TYR A 154 7.23 -51.31 -8.84
N GLN A 155 6.37 -51.98 -9.61
CA GLN A 155 4.93 -51.70 -9.60
C GLN A 155 4.26 -52.11 -8.28
N ILE A 156 4.69 -53.21 -7.65
CA ILE A 156 4.23 -53.62 -6.31
C ILE A 156 4.64 -52.56 -5.27
N LYS A 157 5.90 -52.12 -5.26
CA LYS A 157 6.38 -51.05 -4.36
C LYS A 157 5.63 -49.74 -4.56
N LYS A 158 5.37 -49.34 -5.82
CA LYS A 158 4.56 -48.16 -6.17
C LYS A 158 3.11 -48.28 -5.67
N LYS A 159 2.48 -49.46 -5.83
CA LYS A 159 1.13 -49.77 -5.31
C LYS A 159 1.09 -49.71 -3.78
N ARG A 160 2.07 -50.30 -3.09
CA ARG A 160 2.23 -50.25 -1.63
C ARG A 160 2.42 -48.81 -1.11
N CYS A 161 3.22 -48.01 -1.80
CA CYS A 161 3.42 -46.58 -1.50
C CYS A 161 2.10 -45.78 -1.62
N LYS A 162 1.29 -46.01 -2.66
CA LYS A 162 -0.06 -45.43 -2.82
C LYS A 162 -0.99 -45.83 -1.67
N TYR A 163 -1.00 -47.12 -1.29
CA TYR A 163 -1.79 -47.65 -0.18
C TYR A 163 -1.44 -46.98 1.16
N LEU A 164 -0.15 -46.99 1.53
CA LEU A 164 0.33 -46.39 2.79
C LEU A 164 0.00 -44.90 2.87
N ARG A 165 0.15 -44.14 1.77
CA ARG A 165 -0.26 -42.72 1.72
C ARG A 165 -1.75 -42.51 2.02
N SER A 166 -2.62 -43.40 1.53
CA SER A 166 -4.05 -43.34 1.82
C SER A 166 -4.36 -43.70 3.29
N LYS A 167 -3.78 -44.80 3.78
CA LYS A 167 -3.95 -45.29 5.16
C LYS A 167 -3.47 -44.26 6.20
N LEU A 168 -2.27 -43.69 6.02
CA LEU A 168 -1.72 -42.63 6.89
C LEU A 168 -2.61 -41.38 6.92
N SER A 169 -3.17 -40.99 5.77
CA SER A 169 -4.13 -39.87 5.68
C SER A 169 -5.41 -40.16 6.47
N HIS A 170 -5.93 -41.39 6.41
CA HIS A 170 -7.10 -41.82 7.18
C HIS A 170 -6.83 -41.82 8.69
N ILE A 171 -5.72 -42.41 9.14
CA ILE A 171 -5.32 -42.44 10.56
C ILE A 171 -5.13 -41.02 11.11
N LYS A 172 -4.47 -40.12 10.35
CA LYS A 172 -4.28 -38.71 10.74
C LYS A 172 -5.62 -37.98 10.95
N LYS A 173 -6.63 -38.24 10.10
CA LYS A 173 -8.00 -37.70 10.26
C LYS A 173 -8.70 -38.25 11.50
N LYS A 174 -8.59 -39.56 11.78
CA LYS A 174 -9.18 -40.21 12.96
C LYS A 174 -8.61 -39.65 14.27
N ILE A 175 -7.29 -39.50 14.36
CA ILE A 175 -6.62 -38.93 15.55
C ILE A 175 -7.06 -37.46 15.77
N LYS A 176 -7.15 -36.65 14.70
CA LYS A 176 -7.56 -35.24 14.77
C LYS A 176 -9.01 -35.05 15.25
N ASN A 177 -9.90 -36.01 15.00
CA ASN A 177 -11.32 -35.93 15.34
C ASN A 177 -11.67 -36.56 16.72
N SER A 178 -10.69 -37.07 17.48
CA SER A 178 -10.92 -37.66 18.80
C SER A 178 -11.17 -36.58 19.87
N VAL A 179 -12.34 -36.63 20.51
CA VAL A 179 -12.83 -35.58 21.43
C VAL A 179 -12.48 -35.88 22.89
N THR A 180 -11.30 -35.43 23.33
CA THR A 180 -10.99 -35.25 24.76
C THR A 180 -10.10 -34.01 24.98
N PRO A 181 -10.36 -33.16 25.99
CA PRO A 181 -9.59 -31.94 26.24
C PRO A 181 -8.28 -32.25 26.98
N PRO A 182 -7.16 -31.57 26.65
CA PRO A 182 -5.88 -31.82 27.31
C PRO A 182 -5.82 -31.14 28.68
N VAL A 183 -5.95 -31.93 29.75
CA VAL A 183 -5.51 -31.54 31.10
C VAL A 183 -4.12 -32.16 31.34
N PHE A 184 -3.22 -31.37 31.91
CA PHE A 184 -1.82 -31.70 32.24
C PHE A 184 -0.79 -31.90 31.10
N LYS A 185 0.29 -31.11 31.20
CA LYS A 185 1.59 -31.34 30.55
C LYS A 185 2.24 -32.61 31.13
N PHE A 186 2.99 -33.38 30.34
CA PHE A 186 4.30 -33.89 30.80
C PHE A 186 5.27 -34.35 29.69
N PHE A 187 6.55 -34.22 30.04
CA PHE A 187 7.79 -34.83 29.51
C PHE A 187 8.24 -34.64 28.06
N SER A 188 9.08 -33.61 27.92
CA SER A 188 10.32 -33.67 27.14
C SER A 188 11.37 -34.59 27.79
N TYR A 189 12.04 -35.41 26.98
CA TYR A 189 13.48 -35.70 27.08
C TYR A 189 14.04 -35.32 25.70
N CYS A 190 15.07 -34.47 25.56
CA CYS A 190 16.40 -34.62 26.14
C CYS A 190 16.97 -33.31 26.73
N HIS A 191 17.93 -33.43 27.66
CA HIS A 191 18.54 -32.33 28.43
C HIS A 191 19.58 -31.52 27.62
N PHE A 192 19.63 -30.19 27.79
CA PHE A 192 20.55 -29.54 28.77
C PHE A 192 20.30 -28.01 28.90
N TRP A 193 20.74 -27.44 30.04
CA TRP A 193 20.75 -26.04 30.51
C TRP A 193 19.70 -25.62 31.55
N PRO A 194 20.10 -24.86 32.60
CA PRO A 194 19.28 -24.65 33.80
C PRO A 194 18.41 -23.39 33.76
N ARG A 195 17.40 -23.36 34.63
CA ARG A 195 16.44 -22.26 34.81
C ARG A 195 17.08 -21.04 35.50
N ASN A 196 16.68 -19.84 35.09
CA ASN A 196 15.76 -18.98 35.87
C ASN A 196 15.62 -17.58 35.27
N ILE A 197 14.37 -17.15 35.07
CA ILE A 197 13.74 -15.87 35.48
C ILE A 197 12.47 -15.69 34.61
N MET A 198 11.36 -15.37 35.26
CA MET A 198 10.07 -15.09 34.62
C MET A 198 10.01 -13.64 34.18
N ASP A 199 9.47 -13.38 33.00
CA ASP A 199 8.77 -12.14 32.65
C ASP A 199 7.67 -12.49 31.63
N GLU A 200 6.46 -11.96 31.83
CA GLU A 200 5.30 -12.21 30.97
C GLU A 200 5.24 -11.18 29.83
N GLU A 201 5.51 -11.60 28.59
CA GLU A 201 5.09 -10.89 27.37
C GLU A 201 4.07 -11.76 26.61
N PRO A 202 3.07 -11.18 25.94
CA PRO A 202 2.06 -11.95 25.21
C PRO A 202 2.69 -12.70 24.03
N GLU A 203 2.34 -13.97 23.85
CA GLU A 203 2.87 -14.84 22.78
C GLU A 203 2.49 -14.34 21.37
N ARG A 204 3.24 -13.36 20.86
CA ARG A 204 3.22 -13.01 19.43
C ARG A 204 4.00 -14.08 18.69
N ALA A 205 3.27 -14.99 18.02
CA ALA A 205 3.75 -16.23 17.44
C ALA A 205 5.11 -16.15 16.70
N LYS A 206 6.19 -16.55 17.38
CA LYS A 206 7.52 -16.76 16.79
C LYS A 206 7.69 -18.19 16.25
N ARG A 207 6.68 -18.71 15.55
CA ARG A 207 6.75 -19.98 14.82
C ARG A 207 6.40 -19.78 13.35
N TRP A 208 7.45 -19.79 12.55
CA TRP A 208 7.44 -19.71 11.09
C TRP A 208 6.59 -20.81 10.42
N GLU A 209 6.48 -21.97 11.08
CA GLU A 209 5.68 -23.12 10.65
C GLU A 209 4.19 -22.78 10.43
N GLY A 210 3.61 -21.88 11.24
CA GLY A 210 2.16 -21.60 11.21
C GLY A 210 1.66 -20.95 9.91
N GLY A 211 2.55 -20.34 9.13
CA GLY A 211 2.25 -19.83 7.79
C GLY A 211 2.49 -20.88 6.70
N TYR A 212 3.61 -21.60 6.78
CA TYR A 212 4.08 -22.48 5.69
C TYR A 212 3.45 -23.89 5.70
N GLU A 213 3.02 -24.40 6.87
CA GLU A 213 2.27 -25.67 6.94
C GLU A 213 0.91 -25.57 6.23
N ARG A 214 0.35 -24.36 6.07
CA ARG A 214 -0.89 -24.14 5.32
C ARG A 214 -0.66 -24.01 3.81
N THR A 215 0.52 -23.61 3.36
CA THR A 215 0.77 -23.35 1.94
C THR A 215 0.59 -24.63 1.10
N TRP A 216 1.04 -25.78 1.60
CA TRP A 216 0.84 -27.09 0.96
C TRP A 216 -0.61 -27.60 1.00
N GLU A 217 -1.45 -27.14 1.92
CA GLU A 217 -2.89 -27.45 1.93
C GLU A 217 -3.72 -26.49 1.04
N VAL A 218 -3.16 -25.32 0.69
CA VAL A 218 -3.81 -24.29 -0.16
C VAL A 218 -3.35 -24.36 -1.62
N LEU A 219 -2.18 -24.95 -1.90
CA LEU A 219 -1.66 -25.26 -3.24
C LEU A 219 -2.60 -26.23 -3.99
N LYS A 220 -3.63 -25.68 -4.63
CA LYS A 220 -4.40 -26.36 -5.69
C LYS A 220 -3.72 -26.12 -7.03
N GLU A 221 -3.57 -27.19 -7.79
CA GLU A 221 -3.35 -27.13 -9.24
C GLU A 221 -4.60 -26.56 -9.91
N ASP A 222 -4.42 -25.68 -10.89
CA ASP A 222 -5.49 -25.28 -11.80
C ASP A 222 -5.80 -26.39 -12.82
N GLU A 223 -6.81 -26.22 -13.67
CA GLU A 223 -7.16 -27.20 -14.72
C GLU A 223 -6.04 -27.45 -15.75
N SER A 224 -4.95 -26.67 -15.70
CA SER A 224 -3.75 -26.84 -16.54
C SER A 224 -2.57 -27.53 -15.82
N GLY A 225 -2.72 -27.87 -14.53
CA GLY A 225 -1.64 -28.46 -13.72
C GLY A 225 -0.59 -27.45 -13.24
N SER A 226 -0.88 -26.14 -13.28
CA SER A 226 0.06 -25.09 -12.90
C SER A 226 -0.15 -24.62 -11.47
N LEU A 227 0.93 -24.61 -10.67
CA LEU A 227 0.92 -24.16 -9.27
C LEU A 227 1.26 -22.67 -9.08
N LYS A 228 1.65 -21.96 -10.16
CA LYS A 228 2.26 -20.62 -10.05
C LYS A 228 1.28 -19.53 -9.63
N ALA A 229 0.09 -19.51 -10.23
CA ALA A 229 -0.91 -18.46 -10.01
C ALA A 229 -1.34 -18.38 -8.52
N THR A 230 -1.59 -19.53 -7.89
CA THR A 230 -2.02 -19.64 -6.49
C THR A 230 -0.97 -19.07 -5.51
N VAL A 231 0.32 -19.23 -5.81
CA VAL A 231 1.41 -18.70 -4.95
C VAL A 231 1.55 -17.19 -5.10
N GLU A 232 1.45 -16.68 -6.34
CA GLU A 232 1.50 -15.23 -6.62
C GLU A 232 0.33 -14.49 -5.93
N GLU A 233 -0.87 -15.06 -5.93
CA GLU A 233 -2.04 -14.48 -5.25
C GLU A 233 -1.86 -14.38 -3.73
N ILE A 234 -1.34 -15.44 -3.08
CA ILE A 234 -1.08 -15.46 -1.62
C ILE A 234 0.01 -14.44 -1.24
N LEU A 235 1.07 -14.34 -2.04
CA LEU A 235 2.14 -13.34 -1.86
C LEU A 235 1.58 -11.92 -2.03
N PHE A 236 0.75 -11.70 -3.04
CA PHE A 236 0.11 -10.41 -3.31
C PHE A 236 -0.82 -9.96 -2.18
N GLN A 237 -1.68 -10.85 -1.67
CA GLN A 237 -2.53 -10.59 -0.50
C GLN A 237 -1.68 -10.27 0.74
N SER A 238 -0.62 -11.04 0.98
CA SER A 238 0.30 -10.82 2.11
C SER A 238 1.00 -9.46 2.03
N LYS A 239 1.46 -9.07 0.83
CA LYS A 239 2.08 -7.78 0.53
C LYS A 239 1.10 -6.63 0.76
N ARG A 240 -0.14 -6.74 0.26
CA ARG A 240 -1.21 -5.75 0.49
C ARG A 240 -1.50 -5.58 1.97
N LYS A 241 -1.60 -6.67 2.73
CA LYS A 241 -1.86 -6.62 4.18
C LYS A 241 -0.76 -5.87 4.95
N ARG A 242 0.52 -6.15 4.68
CA ARG A 242 1.65 -5.40 5.28
C ARG A 242 1.64 -3.92 4.89
N VAL A 243 1.23 -3.59 3.67
CA VAL A 243 1.07 -2.20 3.23
C VAL A 243 -0.01 -1.51 4.07
N ILE A 244 -1.21 -2.10 4.19
CA ILE A 244 -2.33 -1.55 4.98
C ILE A 244 -1.93 -1.35 6.45
N GLU A 245 -1.31 -2.36 7.07
CA GLU A 245 -0.84 -2.31 8.47
C GLU A 245 0.23 -1.22 8.75
N SER A 246 0.86 -0.65 7.71
CA SER A 246 1.91 0.38 7.86
C SER A 246 1.41 1.84 7.87
N HIS A 247 0.10 2.09 7.77
CA HIS A 247 -0.49 3.43 7.58
C HIS A 247 -0.88 4.17 8.89
N GLU A 248 -0.02 4.14 9.91
CA GLU A 248 -0.19 5.05 11.06
C GLU A 248 0.32 6.47 10.71
N GLN A 249 -0.46 7.50 11.03
CA GLN A 249 -0.11 8.89 10.73
C GLN A 249 0.92 9.43 11.74
N VAL A 250 2.18 9.04 11.55
CA VAL A 250 3.31 9.36 12.44
C VAL A 250 4.27 10.36 11.79
N ARG A 251 5.01 11.12 12.61
CA ARG A 251 6.05 12.03 12.13
C ARG A 251 7.16 11.24 11.44
N LEU A 252 7.55 11.62 10.22
CA LEU A 252 8.57 10.94 9.42
C LEU A 252 9.89 11.72 9.35
N GLY A 253 11.01 11.01 9.21
CA GLY A 253 12.32 11.59 8.92
C GLY A 253 12.51 11.86 7.42
N MET A 254 12.14 13.04 6.94
CA MET A 254 12.11 13.34 5.50
C MET A 254 13.49 13.61 4.87
N MET A 255 14.42 14.22 5.61
CA MET A 255 15.81 14.42 5.15
C MET A 255 16.69 13.34 5.76
N ARG A 256 17.14 12.41 4.91
CA ARG A 256 17.79 11.18 5.34
C ARG A 256 19.23 11.15 4.85
N HIS A 257 20.14 10.79 5.76
CA HIS A 257 21.52 10.47 5.41
C HIS A 257 21.72 8.97 5.65
N LEU A 258 21.63 8.21 4.57
CA LEU A 258 21.70 6.75 4.59
C LEU A 258 23.10 6.28 4.18
N TYR A 259 23.76 5.56 5.08
CA TYR A 259 24.94 4.78 4.73
C TYR A 259 24.56 3.32 4.44
N VAL A 260 24.84 2.85 3.24
CA VAL A 260 24.74 1.44 2.87
C VAL A 260 26.10 0.77 3.09
N VAL A 261 26.14 -0.25 3.94
CA VAL A 261 27.32 -1.10 4.15
C VAL A 261 27.08 -2.43 3.45
N ILE A 262 27.90 -2.76 2.46
CA ILE A 262 27.82 -4.00 1.69
C ILE A 262 28.97 -4.91 2.08
N ASP A 263 28.65 -6.11 2.56
CA ASP A 263 29.63 -7.17 2.77
C ASP A 263 30.21 -7.65 1.42
N CYS A 264 31.52 -7.79 1.35
CA CYS A 264 32.28 -8.32 0.20
C CYS A 264 33.31 -9.36 0.67
N SER A 265 32.95 -10.12 1.72
CA SER A 265 33.68 -11.29 2.22
C SER A 265 33.47 -12.53 1.35
N ARG A 266 34.20 -13.61 1.64
CA ARG A 266 34.10 -14.90 0.92
C ARG A 266 32.67 -15.46 0.88
N SER A 267 31.85 -15.20 1.91
CA SER A 267 30.45 -15.64 1.95
C SER A 267 29.57 -14.99 0.87
N MET A 268 30.06 -14.01 0.09
CA MET A 268 29.33 -13.44 -1.05
C MET A 268 29.55 -14.18 -2.38
N GLU A 269 30.47 -15.15 -2.41
CA GLU A 269 30.73 -16.01 -3.58
C GLU A 269 29.72 -17.16 -3.69
N ASP A 270 29.01 -17.48 -2.60
CA ASP A 270 27.96 -18.49 -2.53
C ASP A 270 26.84 -18.23 -3.58
N GLN A 271 26.27 -19.31 -4.12
CA GLN A 271 25.34 -19.29 -5.26
C GLN A 271 23.85 -19.38 -4.86
N ASP A 272 23.51 -19.19 -3.59
CA ASP A 272 22.13 -19.18 -3.06
C ASP A 272 21.23 -18.19 -3.82
N LEU A 273 21.80 -17.05 -4.21
CA LEU A 273 21.19 -16.11 -5.15
C LEU A 273 21.97 -16.18 -6.47
N LYS A 274 21.26 -16.26 -7.60
CA LYS A 274 21.88 -16.42 -8.92
C LYS A 274 22.36 -15.07 -9.47
N PRO A 275 23.56 -14.98 -10.10
CA PRO A 275 24.56 -16.04 -10.24
C PRO A 275 25.40 -16.25 -8.97
N ASN A 276 25.61 -15.21 -8.15
CA ASN A 276 26.16 -15.27 -6.80
C ASN A 276 25.53 -14.19 -5.92
N ARG A 277 25.67 -14.33 -4.58
CA ARG A 277 25.11 -13.35 -3.62
C ARG A 277 25.60 -11.91 -3.89
N LEU A 278 26.86 -11.69 -4.28
CA LEU A 278 27.36 -10.35 -4.62
C LEU A 278 26.60 -9.72 -5.80
N THR A 279 26.54 -10.38 -6.96
CA THR A 279 25.96 -9.81 -8.19
C THR A 279 24.47 -9.56 -8.02
N SER A 280 23.75 -10.49 -7.38
CA SER A 280 22.34 -10.29 -7.05
C SER A 280 22.15 -9.09 -6.11
N THR A 281 22.97 -8.96 -5.06
CA THR A 281 22.95 -7.82 -4.14
C THR A 281 23.24 -6.49 -4.84
N LEU A 282 24.28 -6.42 -5.67
CA LEU A 282 24.65 -5.17 -6.38
C LEU A 282 23.59 -4.76 -7.41
N LYS A 283 22.99 -5.72 -8.12
CA LYS A 283 21.89 -5.48 -9.07
C LYS A 283 20.62 -4.98 -8.37
N LEU A 284 20.25 -5.57 -7.24
CA LEU A 284 19.14 -5.09 -6.42
C LEU A 284 19.45 -3.74 -5.77
N MET A 285 20.71 -3.46 -5.44
CA MET A 285 21.16 -2.18 -4.91
C MET A 285 21.13 -1.06 -5.97
N GLU A 286 21.43 -1.34 -7.25
CA GLU A 286 21.23 -0.39 -8.35
C GLU A 286 19.76 0.06 -8.41
N ALA A 287 18.82 -0.90 -8.47
CA ALA A 287 17.39 -0.61 -8.48
C ALA A 287 16.91 0.09 -7.19
N PHE A 288 17.46 -0.27 -6.03
CA PHE A 288 17.17 0.41 -4.76
C PHE A 288 17.65 1.87 -4.79
N VAL A 289 18.83 2.17 -5.33
CA VAL A 289 19.36 3.54 -5.40
C VAL A 289 18.48 4.42 -6.29
N ASP A 290 18.09 3.95 -7.47
CA ASP A 290 17.19 4.71 -8.36
C ASP A 290 15.84 4.99 -7.70
N GLU A 291 15.18 3.96 -7.15
CA GLU A 291 13.85 4.13 -6.52
C GLU A 291 13.92 4.89 -5.19
N TYR A 292 15.04 4.80 -4.45
CA TYR A 292 15.29 5.60 -3.26
C TYR A 292 15.34 7.09 -3.58
N PHE A 293 16.08 7.49 -4.63
CA PHE A 293 16.20 8.90 -5.04
C PHE A 293 14.95 9.44 -5.74
N ASP A 294 14.14 8.60 -6.38
CA ASP A 294 12.85 9.05 -6.94
C ASP A 294 11.86 9.44 -5.84
N GLN A 295 11.70 8.58 -4.82
CA GLN A 295 10.79 8.80 -3.69
C GLN A 295 11.33 9.81 -2.64
N ASN A 296 12.65 9.78 -2.40
CA ASN A 296 13.34 10.59 -1.38
C ASN A 296 14.41 11.52 -2.00
N PRO A 297 14.07 12.43 -2.94
CA PRO A 297 15.07 13.20 -3.68
C PRO A 297 15.95 14.09 -2.79
N ILE A 298 15.43 14.62 -1.67
CA ILE A 298 16.21 15.47 -0.75
C ILE A 298 17.20 14.71 0.16
N SER A 299 17.20 13.38 0.10
CA SER A 299 18.08 12.54 0.90
C SER A 299 19.47 12.36 0.26
N GLN A 300 20.41 11.80 1.00
CA GLN A 300 21.75 11.50 0.52
C GLN A 300 22.11 10.05 0.88
N VAL A 301 22.81 9.37 -0.04
CA VAL A 301 23.29 8.00 0.12
C VAL A 301 24.82 7.99 0.11
N GLY A 302 25.44 7.17 0.95
CA GLY A 302 26.87 6.85 0.89
C GLY A 302 27.06 5.33 0.94
N ILE A 303 27.99 4.79 0.15
CA ILE A 303 28.22 3.34 0.07
C ILE A 303 29.61 2.99 0.59
N ILE A 304 29.64 2.04 1.54
CA ILE A 304 30.85 1.45 2.13
C ILE A 304 30.83 -0.04 1.80
N THR A 305 31.95 -0.60 1.36
CA THR A 305 32.13 -2.06 1.24
C THR A 305 33.02 -2.55 2.37
N THR A 306 32.77 -3.76 2.87
CA THR A 306 33.67 -4.40 3.85
C THR A 306 34.25 -5.70 3.29
N LYS A 307 35.57 -5.75 3.24
CA LYS A 307 36.36 -6.91 2.77
C LYS A 307 37.65 -6.99 3.56
N ASN A 308 38.22 -8.19 3.68
CA ASN A 308 39.51 -8.43 4.33
C ASN A 308 39.69 -7.70 5.68
N LYS A 309 38.67 -7.77 6.54
CA LYS A 309 38.62 -7.18 7.90
C LYS A 309 38.72 -5.64 7.94
N ARG A 310 38.53 -4.98 6.79
CA ARG A 310 38.57 -3.52 6.62
C ARG A 310 37.24 -3.02 6.06
N ALA A 311 37.05 -1.71 6.16
CA ALA A 311 35.98 -0.99 5.48
C ALA A 311 36.62 -0.05 4.46
N GLU A 312 36.07 -0.05 3.24
CA GLU A 312 36.48 0.80 2.14
C GLU A 312 35.27 1.65 1.71
N LYS A 313 35.46 2.97 1.64
CA LYS A 313 34.43 3.90 1.22
C LYS A 313 34.33 3.89 -0.31
N LEU A 314 33.31 3.24 -0.85
CA LEU A 314 33.08 3.14 -2.30
C LEU A 314 32.53 4.46 -2.87
N THR A 315 31.63 5.13 -2.14
CA THR A 315 31.15 6.48 -2.48
C THR A 315 30.94 7.36 -1.25
N ASP A 316 31.21 8.65 -1.42
CA ASP A 316 30.83 9.69 -0.45
C ASP A 316 29.32 9.86 -0.34
N LEU A 317 28.87 10.35 0.81
CA LEU A 317 27.50 10.76 1.03
C LEU A 317 27.12 11.84 0.01
N SER A 318 26.22 11.53 -0.92
CA SER A 318 25.86 12.41 -2.02
C SER A 318 24.40 12.23 -2.45
N GLY A 319 23.86 13.23 -3.16
CA GLY A 319 22.51 13.20 -3.72
C GLY A 319 22.41 12.72 -5.18
N ASN A 320 23.50 12.22 -5.77
CA ASN A 320 23.56 11.92 -7.21
C ASN A 320 23.51 10.41 -7.50
N PRO A 321 22.37 9.85 -7.97
CA PRO A 321 22.24 8.41 -8.24
C PRO A 321 23.29 7.90 -9.22
N LYS A 322 23.65 8.68 -10.26
CA LYS A 322 24.60 8.26 -11.29
C LYS A 322 25.98 7.92 -10.72
N LYS A 323 26.46 8.69 -9.72
CA LYS A 323 27.74 8.43 -9.03
C LYS A 323 27.71 7.10 -8.29
N HIS A 324 26.60 6.80 -7.62
CA HIS A 324 26.42 5.55 -6.87
C HIS A 324 26.27 4.34 -7.79
N ILE A 325 25.45 4.44 -8.84
CA ILE A 325 25.24 3.36 -9.82
C ILE A 325 26.52 3.03 -10.60
N ALA A 326 27.28 4.03 -11.04
CA ALA A 326 28.57 3.81 -11.69
C ALA A 326 29.58 3.10 -10.76
N ALA A 327 29.57 3.45 -9.47
CA ALA A 327 30.42 2.79 -8.48
C ALA A 327 29.98 1.37 -8.15
N LEU A 328 28.66 1.09 -8.09
CA LEU A 328 28.10 -0.25 -7.93
C LEU A 328 28.43 -1.15 -9.12
N LYS A 329 28.31 -0.64 -10.36
CA LYS A 329 28.73 -1.36 -11.58
C LYS A 329 30.21 -1.72 -11.56
N LYS A 330 31.07 -0.78 -11.14
CA LYS A 330 32.50 -1.06 -10.93
C LYS A 330 32.76 -2.05 -9.78
N ALA A 331 31.87 -2.14 -8.79
CA ALA A 331 32.00 -3.08 -7.68
C ALA A 331 31.69 -4.54 -8.07
N VAL A 332 30.99 -4.79 -9.18
CA VAL A 332 30.70 -6.16 -9.66
C VAL A 332 31.99 -6.93 -9.95
N ASP A 333 33.02 -6.26 -10.50
CA ASP A 333 34.33 -6.86 -10.80
C ASP A 333 35.24 -7.02 -9.56
N THR A 334 34.74 -6.71 -8.35
CA THR A 334 35.55 -6.77 -7.11
C THR A 334 35.58 -8.19 -6.56
N VAL A 335 36.78 -8.78 -6.44
CA VAL A 335 36.97 -10.10 -5.83
C VAL A 335 36.60 -10.08 -4.34
N CYS A 336 35.74 -11.01 -3.93
CA CYS A 336 35.29 -11.20 -2.56
C CYS A 336 36.36 -11.90 -1.70
N VAL A 337 36.98 -11.19 -0.76
CA VAL A 337 38.11 -11.75 0.00
C VAL A 337 38.05 -11.45 1.49
N GLY A 338 38.45 -12.46 2.29
CA GLY A 338 38.51 -12.40 3.74
C GLY A 338 37.13 -12.36 4.40
N GLU A 339 37.07 -11.73 5.57
CA GLU A 339 35.91 -11.66 6.47
C GLU A 339 35.47 -10.18 6.65
N PRO A 340 34.20 -9.89 6.99
CA PRO A 340 33.72 -8.53 7.15
C PRO A 340 34.03 -7.96 8.53
N SER A 341 34.21 -6.63 8.62
CA SER A 341 34.33 -5.90 9.89
C SER A 341 33.22 -4.86 10.03
N LEU A 342 32.28 -5.12 10.94
CA LEU A 342 31.20 -4.20 11.28
C LEU A 342 31.74 -2.98 12.03
N TYR A 343 32.68 -3.16 12.96
CA TYR A 343 33.28 -2.07 13.74
C TYR A 343 33.93 -1.01 12.85
N ASN A 344 34.74 -1.43 11.87
CA ASN A 344 35.40 -0.50 10.94
C ASN A 344 34.38 0.22 10.04
N SER A 345 33.36 -0.50 9.56
CA SER A 345 32.31 0.04 8.68
C SER A 345 31.45 1.08 9.41
N LEU A 346 31.00 0.74 10.62
CA LEU A 346 30.23 1.62 11.50
C LEU A 346 31.06 2.84 11.91
N SER A 347 32.35 2.67 12.24
CA SER A 347 33.22 3.78 12.61
C SER A 347 33.40 4.81 11.48
N GLN A 348 33.57 4.35 10.24
CA GLN A 348 33.64 5.24 9.06
C GLN A 348 32.32 5.98 8.79
N ALA A 349 31.18 5.28 8.93
CA ALA A 349 29.86 5.89 8.80
C ALA A 349 29.63 6.95 9.91
N ILE A 350 29.95 6.62 11.17
CA ILE A 350 29.86 7.54 12.32
C ILE A 350 30.70 8.80 12.10
N GLN A 351 31.93 8.66 11.62
CA GLN A 351 32.82 9.81 11.36
C GLN A 351 32.17 10.85 10.44
N SER A 352 31.41 10.39 9.43
CA SER A 352 30.69 11.26 8.50
C SER A 352 29.37 11.76 9.10
N LEU A 353 28.58 10.86 9.71
CA LEU A 353 27.26 11.16 10.28
C LEU A 353 27.29 12.08 11.51
N LYS A 354 28.40 12.11 12.27
CA LYS A 354 28.55 12.92 13.49
C LYS A 354 28.42 14.42 13.24
N HIS A 355 28.79 14.89 12.05
CA HIS A 355 28.73 16.31 11.68
C HIS A 355 27.37 16.72 11.08
N MET A 356 26.47 15.77 10.82
CA MET A 356 25.16 16.04 10.22
C MET A 356 24.16 16.58 11.28
N PRO A 357 23.38 17.64 10.96
CA PRO A 357 22.57 18.35 11.95
C PRO A 357 21.42 17.50 12.53
N GLY A 358 21.00 17.83 13.76
CA GLY A 358 20.11 17.01 14.61
C GLY A 358 18.67 16.82 14.11
N HIS A 359 18.25 17.56 13.08
CA HIS A 359 16.94 17.41 12.41
C HIS A 359 16.93 16.34 11.30
N THR A 360 18.10 15.85 10.87
CA THR A 360 18.23 14.83 9.83
C THR A 360 18.12 13.43 10.43
N SER A 361 17.55 12.48 9.70
CA SER A 361 17.66 11.07 10.11
C SER A 361 19.04 10.54 9.70
N ARG A 362 19.76 10.01 10.69
CA ARG A 362 21.07 9.36 10.50
C ARG A 362 20.82 7.86 10.47
N GLU A 363 20.95 7.27 9.28
CA GLU A 363 20.56 5.88 9.01
C GLU A 363 21.75 5.08 8.49
N ILE A 364 21.88 3.83 8.92
CA ILE A 364 22.82 2.86 8.37
C ILE A 364 22.04 1.59 8.01
N LEU A 365 22.18 1.12 6.77
CA LEU A 365 21.63 -0.15 6.28
C LEU A 365 22.80 -1.08 5.98
N ILE A 366 22.89 -2.21 6.69
CA ILE A 366 23.97 -3.19 6.54
C ILE A 366 23.43 -4.42 5.82
N ILE A 367 24.05 -4.81 4.71
CA ILE A 367 23.79 -6.08 4.03
C ILE A 367 24.94 -7.01 4.37
N LEU A 368 24.66 -8.05 5.16
CA LEU A 368 25.66 -8.96 5.71
C LEU A 368 25.37 -10.39 5.25
N SER A 369 26.34 -11.04 4.62
CA SER A 369 26.28 -12.45 4.23
C SER A 369 26.95 -13.34 5.29
N SER A 370 28.11 -12.91 5.79
CA SER A 370 28.88 -13.73 6.73
C SER A 370 28.21 -13.87 8.10
N LEU A 371 28.28 -15.08 8.65
CA LEU A 371 27.82 -15.40 10.01
C LEU A 371 28.79 -14.89 11.09
N THR A 372 30.03 -14.58 10.71
CA THR A 372 31.08 -14.07 11.58
C THR A 372 31.43 -12.63 11.20
N THR A 373 31.74 -11.80 12.19
CA THR A 373 32.41 -10.52 11.95
C THR A 373 33.73 -10.49 12.71
N CYS A 374 34.76 -9.92 12.08
CA CYS A 374 36.11 -9.89 12.61
C CYS A 374 36.52 -8.45 12.88
N ASP A 375 36.19 -7.98 14.08
CA ASP A 375 36.39 -6.60 14.51
C ASP A 375 37.62 -6.44 15.40
N PRO A 376 38.36 -5.31 15.28
CA PRO A 376 39.57 -5.06 16.07
C PRO A 376 39.29 -4.62 17.52
N ALA A 377 38.04 -4.29 17.85
CA ALA A 377 37.65 -3.70 19.14
C ALA A 377 36.20 -4.05 19.51
N ASN A 378 35.79 -3.69 20.74
CA ASN A 378 34.49 -4.05 21.30
C ASN A 378 33.31 -3.33 20.62
N ILE A 379 32.56 -4.04 19.79
CA ILE A 379 31.38 -3.49 19.10
C ILE A 379 30.27 -3.01 20.06
N TYR A 380 30.16 -3.55 21.29
CA TYR A 380 29.12 -3.14 22.24
C TYR A 380 29.31 -1.70 22.77
N GLU A 381 30.55 -1.19 22.80
CA GLU A 381 30.84 0.21 23.11
C GLU A 381 30.49 1.12 21.93
N LEU A 382 30.68 0.63 20.69
CA LEU A 382 30.26 1.32 19.48
C LEU A 382 28.73 1.40 19.38
N ILE A 383 28.00 0.35 19.78
CA ILE A 383 26.52 0.35 19.88
C ILE A 383 26.03 1.44 20.84
N LYS A 384 26.65 1.56 22.03
CA LYS A 384 26.33 2.65 22.98
C LYS A 384 26.61 4.03 22.38
N THR A 385 27.68 4.17 21.60
CA THR A 385 28.05 5.41 20.90
C THR A 385 27.05 5.75 19.79
N LEU A 386 26.60 4.78 18.98
CA LEU A 386 25.56 4.96 17.98
C LEU A 386 24.23 5.43 18.60
N LYS A 387 23.87 4.84 19.75
CA LYS A 387 22.67 5.20 20.52
C LYS A 387 22.75 6.64 21.05
N SER A 388 23.89 7.07 21.60
CA SER A 388 24.07 8.46 22.06
C SER A 388 24.04 9.48 20.91
N LEU A 389 24.54 9.10 19.73
CA LEU A 389 24.47 9.89 18.49
C LEU A 389 23.11 9.81 17.78
N LYS A 390 22.12 9.09 18.32
CA LYS A 390 20.80 8.87 17.70
C LYS A 390 20.89 8.37 16.24
N VAL A 391 21.82 7.45 15.97
CA VAL A 391 21.97 6.81 14.65
C VAL A 391 21.18 5.51 14.64
N ARG A 392 20.25 5.36 13.68
CA ARG A 392 19.43 4.16 13.49
C ARG A 392 20.17 3.18 12.58
N VAL A 393 20.44 1.96 13.06
CA VAL A 393 21.13 0.93 12.27
C VAL A 393 20.17 -0.23 12.01
N SER A 394 19.93 -0.53 10.72
CA SER A 394 19.15 -1.68 10.28
C SER A 394 20.05 -2.67 9.52
N VAL A 395 19.72 -3.95 9.58
CA VAL A 395 20.53 -5.03 8.99
C VAL A 395 19.63 -5.93 8.15
N ILE A 396 20.14 -6.37 7.00
CA ILE A 396 19.59 -7.46 6.19
C ILE A 396 20.65 -8.57 6.15
N GLY A 397 20.33 -9.72 6.74
CA GLY A 397 21.18 -10.91 6.71
C GLY A 397 20.87 -11.79 5.49
N LEU A 398 21.88 -12.17 4.69
CA LEU A 398 21.65 -13.03 3.52
C LEU A 398 21.52 -14.53 3.85
N SER A 399 21.93 -14.97 5.05
CA SER A 399 21.98 -16.41 5.39
C SER A 399 21.26 -16.74 6.69
N ALA A 400 21.64 -16.15 7.83
CA ALA A 400 21.03 -16.43 9.12
C ALA A 400 21.05 -15.22 10.07
N GLU A 401 20.34 -15.34 11.19
CA GLU A 401 20.32 -14.36 12.26
C GLU A 401 21.61 -14.41 13.11
N VAL A 402 22.37 -13.31 13.09
CA VAL A 402 23.59 -13.10 13.88
C VAL A 402 23.26 -12.29 15.13
N ARG A 403 23.45 -12.86 16.32
CA ARG A 403 23.05 -12.26 17.61
C ARG A 403 23.59 -10.84 17.84
N VAL A 404 24.82 -10.55 17.38
CA VAL A 404 25.42 -9.20 17.49
C VAL A 404 24.60 -8.18 16.69
N CYS A 405 24.15 -8.55 15.49
CA CYS A 405 23.28 -7.72 14.65
C CYS A 405 21.90 -7.51 15.30
N THR A 406 21.30 -8.55 15.89
CA THR A 406 20.03 -8.44 16.63
C THR A 406 20.11 -7.46 17.80
N VAL A 407 21.24 -7.41 18.52
CA VAL A 407 21.45 -6.45 19.61
C VAL A 407 21.69 -5.04 19.06
N LEU A 408 22.51 -4.90 18.01
CA LEU A 408 22.78 -3.63 17.32
C LEU A 408 21.49 -2.95 16.83
N THR A 409 20.60 -3.68 16.16
CA THR A 409 19.34 -3.12 15.63
C THR A 409 18.35 -2.80 16.76
N ARG A 410 18.19 -3.67 17.76
CA ARG A 410 17.33 -3.44 18.92
C ARG A 410 17.75 -2.21 19.74
N GLU A 411 19.05 -2.03 19.98
CA GLU A 411 19.56 -0.90 20.76
C GLU A 411 19.50 0.45 20.01
N THR A 412 19.57 0.43 18.68
CA THR A 412 19.53 1.63 17.83
C THR A 412 18.13 1.94 17.25
N GLY A 413 17.13 1.10 17.53
CA GLY A 413 15.76 1.27 17.01
C GLY A 413 15.62 1.01 15.50
N GLY A 414 16.52 0.23 14.91
CA GLY A 414 16.42 -0.25 13.54
C GLY A 414 15.77 -1.63 13.43
N LEU A 415 15.75 -2.17 12.22
CA LEU A 415 15.14 -3.47 11.91
C LEU A 415 16.22 -4.50 11.58
N TYR A 416 15.99 -5.77 11.94
CA TYR A 416 16.78 -6.89 11.44
C TYR A 416 15.86 -7.88 10.71
N HIS A 417 16.19 -8.17 9.46
CA HIS A 417 15.52 -9.19 8.66
C HIS A 417 16.55 -10.14 8.05
N VAL A 418 16.14 -11.39 7.85
CA VAL A 418 16.91 -12.40 7.11
C VAL A 418 16.18 -12.65 5.80
N ILE A 419 16.91 -12.73 4.69
CA ILE A 419 16.31 -13.02 3.38
C ILE A 419 15.83 -14.49 3.31
N LEU A 420 15.12 -14.82 2.24
CA LEU A 420 14.63 -16.17 1.95
C LEU A 420 14.93 -16.51 0.50
N ASP A 421 14.57 -15.56 -0.37
CA ASP A 421 14.70 -15.60 -1.81
C ASP A 421 14.96 -14.18 -2.34
N GLU A 422 15.19 -14.06 -3.65
CA GLU A 422 15.43 -12.78 -4.32
C GLU A 422 14.23 -11.82 -4.22
N SER A 423 12.98 -12.34 -4.22
CA SER A 423 11.79 -11.49 -4.12
C SER A 423 11.61 -10.91 -2.72
N HIS A 424 11.77 -11.71 -1.65
CA HIS A 424 11.77 -11.19 -0.28
C HIS A 424 12.91 -10.20 -0.06
N PHE A 425 14.11 -10.44 -0.60
CA PHE A 425 15.21 -9.48 -0.49
C PHE A 425 14.85 -8.14 -1.15
N LYS A 426 14.23 -8.16 -2.35
CA LYS A 426 13.69 -6.95 -2.98
C LYS A 426 12.62 -6.28 -2.11
N GLU A 427 11.70 -7.02 -1.50
CA GLU A 427 10.69 -6.45 -0.58
C GLU A 427 11.32 -5.76 0.63
N LEU A 428 12.36 -6.35 1.23
CA LEU A 428 13.07 -5.77 2.38
C LEU A 428 13.78 -4.46 2.01
N LEU A 429 14.43 -4.41 0.84
CA LEU A 429 15.02 -3.16 0.33
C LEU A 429 13.95 -2.10 0.10
N MET A 430 12.82 -2.46 -0.53
CA MET A 430 11.69 -1.54 -0.76
C MET A 430 11.05 -1.03 0.54
N MET A 431 11.05 -1.83 1.62
CA MET A 431 10.61 -1.40 2.94
C MET A 431 11.49 -0.24 3.49
N HIS A 432 12.80 -0.30 3.24
CA HIS A 432 13.75 0.75 3.66
C HIS A 432 13.72 2.02 2.78
N ILE A 433 13.04 2.00 1.63
CA ILE A 433 12.81 3.21 0.81
C ILE A 433 11.83 4.16 1.49
N LYS A 434 10.83 3.66 2.21
CA LYS A 434 9.92 4.53 2.99
C LYS A 434 10.69 5.23 4.12
N PRO A 435 10.49 6.55 4.34
CA PRO A 435 11.04 7.25 5.49
C PRO A 435 10.65 6.55 6.81
N PRO A 436 11.60 6.28 7.72
CA PRO A 436 11.26 5.74 9.02
C PRO A 436 10.50 6.78 9.88
N PRO A 437 9.67 6.31 10.83
CA PRO A 437 9.11 7.18 11.86
C PRO A 437 10.25 7.85 12.65
N ALA A 438 10.14 9.16 12.81
CA ALA A 438 11.09 9.96 13.58
C ALA A 438 10.93 9.65 15.07
N SER A 439 12.05 9.41 15.75
CA SER A 439 12.05 9.30 17.21
C SER A 439 11.56 10.59 17.86
N SER A 440 10.86 10.50 18.98
CA SER A 440 10.37 11.65 19.76
C SER A 440 11.47 12.63 20.17
N SER A 441 12.72 12.17 20.24
CA SER A 441 13.90 12.98 20.59
C SER A 441 14.59 13.65 19.38
N SER A 442 14.09 13.51 18.15
CA SER A 442 14.67 14.16 16.97
C SER A 442 14.18 15.60 16.81
N GLU A 443 15.08 16.52 16.50
CA GLU A 443 14.81 17.97 16.51
C GLU A 443 13.86 18.40 15.38
N CYS A 444 13.06 19.45 15.63
CA CYS A 444 12.18 20.09 14.65
C CYS A 444 12.72 21.50 14.31
N SER A 445 13.75 21.61 13.50
CA SER A 445 14.22 22.93 13.03
C SER A 445 13.72 23.24 11.62
N LEU A 446 13.21 24.46 11.42
CA LEU A 446 12.97 25.00 10.09
C LEU A 446 14.32 25.27 9.40
N ILE A 447 14.46 24.82 8.14
CA ILE A 447 15.70 24.94 7.37
C ILE A 447 15.46 25.87 6.20
N ARG A 448 16.45 26.72 5.89
CA ARG A 448 16.44 27.55 4.69
C ARG A 448 16.75 26.65 3.49
N MET A 449 15.83 26.56 2.54
CA MET A 449 16.03 25.90 1.24
C MET A 449 16.11 26.94 0.13
N GLY A 450 16.85 26.63 -0.93
CA GLY A 450 16.92 27.43 -2.16
C GLY A 450 16.14 26.78 -3.29
N PHE A 451 15.26 27.55 -3.93
CA PHE A 451 14.55 27.16 -5.14
C PHE A 451 15.20 27.84 -6.36
N PRO A 452 16.21 27.23 -6.99
CA PRO A 452 16.85 27.81 -8.17
C PRO A 452 15.92 27.73 -9.39
N GLN A 453 15.92 28.78 -10.21
CA GLN A 453 15.29 28.75 -11.52
C GLN A 453 16.23 28.08 -12.54
N HIS A 454 15.66 27.40 -13.53
CA HIS A 454 16.42 26.82 -14.65
C HIS A 454 16.55 27.86 -15.76
N THR A 455 17.76 28.35 -15.99
CA THR A 455 18.04 29.26 -17.11
C THR A 455 18.52 28.42 -18.29
N VAL A 456 17.68 28.31 -19.31
CA VAL A 456 18.10 27.88 -20.65
C VAL A 456 18.85 29.05 -21.28
N ALA A 457 19.98 28.79 -21.93
CA ALA A 457 20.61 29.81 -22.78
C ALA A 457 19.66 30.07 -23.97
N ALA A 458 18.99 31.22 -23.97
CA ALA A 458 18.02 31.55 -25.01
C ALA A 458 18.73 31.82 -26.33
N LEU A 459 18.16 31.34 -27.43
CA LEU A 459 18.67 31.53 -28.80
C LEU A 459 18.73 33.01 -29.25
N THR A 460 18.18 33.92 -28.45
CA THR A 460 18.21 35.37 -28.65
C THR A 460 19.50 36.03 -28.16
N ASP A 461 20.22 35.42 -27.21
CA ASP A 461 21.45 35.97 -26.67
C ASP A 461 22.65 35.48 -27.49
N GLN A 462 23.19 36.35 -28.34
CA GLN A 462 24.43 36.07 -29.09
C GLN A 462 25.66 35.87 -28.16
N ASP A 463 25.53 36.19 -26.87
CA ASP A 463 26.53 36.06 -25.81
C ASP A 463 26.22 34.91 -24.81
N ALA A 464 25.80 33.74 -25.29
CA ALA A 464 25.61 32.53 -24.47
C ALA A 464 26.95 32.02 -23.87
N LYS A 465 27.45 32.70 -22.83
CA LYS A 465 28.78 32.46 -22.24
C LYS A 465 28.86 31.07 -21.58
N PRO A 466 29.73 30.16 -22.08
CA PRO A 466 29.93 28.86 -21.46
C PRO A 466 30.48 29.07 -20.04
N SER A 467 29.88 28.37 -19.08
CA SER A 467 30.19 28.53 -17.66
C SER A 467 30.35 27.17 -17.01
N PHE A 468 31.38 27.05 -16.17
CA PHE A 468 31.63 25.86 -15.37
C PHE A 468 30.51 25.66 -14.34
N SER A 469 30.04 24.43 -14.18
CA SER A 469 29.14 24.09 -13.09
C SER A 469 29.90 23.60 -11.85
N MET A 470 29.44 24.03 -10.68
CA MET A 470 30.03 23.65 -9.39
C MET A 470 29.68 22.22 -8.96
N SER A 471 28.77 21.56 -9.70
CA SER A 471 28.41 20.15 -9.52
C SER A 471 29.48 19.15 -9.98
N HIS A 472 30.43 19.56 -10.82
CA HIS A 472 31.49 18.67 -11.36
C HIS A 472 32.86 18.80 -10.68
N LEU A 473 32.99 19.66 -9.66
CA LEU A 473 34.26 19.84 -8.91
C LEU A 473 34.74 18.55 -8.23
N ASP A 474 33.82 17.75 -7.68
CA ASP A 474 34.13 16.50 -6.97
C ASP A 474 34.12 15.26 -7.90
N SER A 475 33.86 15.43 -9.21
CA SER A 475 33.76 14.32 -10.16
C SER A 475 35.09 14.08 -10.87
N SER A 476 35.57 12.84 -10.86
CA SER A 476 36.80 12.41 -11.54
C SER A 476 36.79 12.59 -13.06
N SER A 477 35.64 12.94 -13.64
CA SER A 477 35.45 13.34 -15.05
C SER A 477 35.87 14.77 -15.38
N GLY A 478 36.30 15.57 -14.39
CA GLY A 478 36.75 16.95 -14.59
C GLY A 478 35.61 17.97 -14.73
N PRO A 479 35.92 19.27 -14.81
CA PRO A 479 34.93 20.35 -14.81
C PRO A 479 34.21 20.44 -16.16
N GLY A 480 32.98 19.93 -16.22
CA GLY A 480 32.12 20.05 -17.40
C GLY A 480 31.70 21.50 -17.67
N LEU A 481 31.92 21.97 -18.90
CA LEU A 481 31.33 23.20 -19.41
C LEU A 481 29.85 22.97 -19.74
N SER A 482 28.99 23.89 -19.31
CA SER A 482 27.56 23.88 -19.65
C SER A 482 27.10 25.24 -20.15
N LEU A 483 26.10 25.26 -21.03
CA LEU A 483 25.46 26.50 -21.51
C LEU A 483 24.33 26.90 -20.54
N GLY A 484 23.29 26.07 -20.40
CA GLY A 484 22.23 26.26 -19.40
C GLY A 484 22.55 25.69 -18.01
N GLY A 485 21.70 25.97 -17.03
CA GLY A 485 21.78 25.38 -15.69
C GLY A 485 20.89 26.04 -14.64
N TYR A 486 21.02 25.56 -13.40
CA TYR A 486 20.34 26.06 -12.22
C TYR A 486 21.24 27.03 -11.46
N PHE A 487 20.73 28.20 -11.08
CA PHE A 487 21.49 29.22 -10.36
C PHE A 487 21.07 29.31 -8.89
N CYS A 488 22.03 29.19 -7.97
CA CYS A 488 21.78 29.32 -6.53
C CYS A 488 21.20 30.72 -6.21
N PRO A 489 20.04 30.84 -5.54
CA PRO A 489 19.42 32.14 -5.25
C PRO A 489 20.16 32.98 -4.21
N GLN A 490 21.19 32.43 -3.53
CA GLN A 490 21.96 33.14 -2.49
C GLN A 490 23.36 33.56 -2.94
N CYS A 491 24.02 32.80 -3.81
CA CYS A 491 25.40 33.08 -4.26
C CYS A 491 25.58 33.05 -5.78
N HIS A 492 24.52 32.85 -6.55
CA HIS A 492 24.52 32.76 -8.02
C HIS A 492 25.47 31.71 -8.62
N ALA A 493 25.97 30.77 -7.82
CA ALA A 493 26.73 29.62 -8.31
C ALA A 493 25.86 28.72 -9.20
N LYS A 494 26.44 28.27 -10.33
CA LYS A 494 25.79 27.44 -11.34
C LYS A 494 25.90 25.95 -11.03
N TYR A 495 24.80 25.23 -11.16
CA TYR A 495 24.70 23.77 -11.04
C TYR A 495 24.03 23.16 -12.27
N THR A 496 24.49 21.99 -12.69
CA THR A 496 23.90 21.22 -13.82
C THR A 496 22.80 20.27 -13.37
N GLU A 497 22.81 19.84 -12.11
CA GLU A 497 21.89 18.84 -11.58
C GLU A 497 21.31 19.31 -10.23
N LEU A 498 20.13 18.79 -9.89
CA LEU A 498 19.42 19.00 -8.63
C LEU A 498 18.83 17.67 -8.16
N PRO A 499 18.58 17.48 -6.85
CA PRO A 499 18.90 18.40 -5.76
C PRO A 499 20.37 18.30 -5.31
N VAL A 500 20.96 19.42 -4.92
CA VAL A 500 22.39 19.52 -4.56
C VAL A 500 22.59 20.53 -3.44
N GLU A 501 23.47 20.24 -2.50
CA GLU A 501 23.92 21.22 -1.50
C GLU A 501 24.93 22.20 -2.13
N CYS A 502 24.66 23.51 -2.01
CA CYS A 502 25.48 24.51 -2.64
C CYS A 502 26.85 24.65 -1.96
N LYS A 503 27.88 24.05 -2.59
CA LYS A 503 29.30 24.10 -2.19
C LYS A 503 29.86 25.49 -1.83
N VAL A 504 29.24 26.58 -2.30
CA VAL A 504 29.68 27.96 -2.03
C VAL A 504 29.02 28.57 -0.79
N CYS A 505 27.78 28.21 -0.47
CA CYS A 505 27.01 28.86 0.62
C CYS A 505 26.28 27.91 1.60
N GLY A 506 26.43 26.59 1.44
CA GLY A 506 25.79 25.56 2.28
C GLY A 506 24.27 25.43 2.08
N LEU A 507 23.65 26.20 1.17
CA LEU A 507 22.21 26.17 0.96
C LEU A 507 21.78 24.93 0.16
N THR A 508 20.84 24.15 0.68
CA THR A 508 20.23 23.02 -0.04
C THR A 508 19.40 23.52 -1.21
N LEU A 509 19.78 23.15 -2.44
CA LEU A 509 19.08 23.54 -3.67
C LEU A 509 18.13 22.41 -4.10
N VAL A 510 16.84 22.72 -4.18
CA VAL A 510 15.76 21.75 -4.44
C VAL A 510 14.75 22.36 -5.41
N SER A 511 14.17 21.55 -6.30
CA SER A 511 13.06 21.98 -7.17
C SER A 511 11.72 21.71 -6.49
N ALA A 512 10.67 22.49 -6.80
CA ALA A 512 9.33 22.23 -6.26
C ALA A 512 8.82 20.80 -6.58
N PRO A 513 9.04 20.22 -7.80
CA PRO A 513 8.72 18.83 -8.08
C PRO A 513 9.41 17.79 -7.18
N HIS A 514 10.63 18.07 -6.68
CA HIS A 514 11.33 17.14 -5.80
C HIS A 514 10.67 17.08 -4.42
N LEU A 515 10.27 18.23 -3.86
CA LEU A 515 9.43 18.23 -2.64
C LEU A 515 8.06 17.61 -2.91
N ALA A 516 7.50 17.84 -4.11
CA ALA A 516 6.20 17.30 -4.49
C ALA A 516 6.17 15.77 -4.48
N ARG A 517 7.20 15.11 -5.03
CA ARG A 517 7.31 13.63 -4.97
C ARG A 517 7.28 13.09 -3.54
N SER A 518 7.85 13.81 -2.57
CA SER A 518 7.85 13.37 -1.17
C SER A 518 6.54 13.60 -0.41
N PHE A 519 5.54 14.33 -0.94
CA PHE A 519 4.27 14.58 -0.22
C PHE A 519 3.42 13.32 0.02
N HIS A 520 3.55 12.29 -0.82
CA HIS A 520 2.77 11.05 -0.67
C HIS A 520 3.09 10.29 0.64
N HIS A 521 4.25 10.56 1.26
CA HIS A 521 4.61 10.06 2.59
C HIS A 521 3.93 10.87 3.73
N LEU A 522 3.62 12.14 3.50
CA LEU A 522 3.02 13.05 4.49
C LEU A 522 1.49 12.93 4.52
N PHE A 523 0.88 12.65 3.36
CA PHE A 523 -0.55 12.44 3.20
C PHE A 523 -0.80 11.03 2.64
N PRO A 524 -0.64 9.97 3.47
CA PRO A 524 -0.89 8.61 3.04
C PRO A 524 -2.36 8.43 2.66
N LEU A 525 -2.61 7.80 1.50
CA LEU A 525 -3.97 7.50 1.05
C LEU A 525 -4.61 6.41 1.92
N GLN A 526 -5.92 6.50 2.12
CA GLN A 526 -6.67 5.43 2.78
C GLN A 526 -6.73 4.19 1.89
N ALA A 527 -6.63 3.01 2.50
CA ALA A 527 -6.81 1.75 1.80
C ALA A 527 -8.27 1.59 1.34
N PHE A 528 -8.46 1.06 0.13
CA PHE A 528 -9.78 0.66 -0.36
C PHE A 528 -10.26 -0.56 0.43
N ILE A 529 -11.55 -0.59 0.75
CA ILE A 529 -12.20 -1.75 1.38
C ILE A 529 -12.45 -2.81 0.30
N GLU A 530 -12.05 -4.05 0.60
CA GLU A 530 -12.34 -5.20 -0.24
C GLU A 530 -13.69 -5.81 0.18
N SER A 531 -14.62 -5.92 -0.78
CA SER A 531 -15.92 -6.56 -0.60
C SER A 531 -16.15 -7.63 -1.69
N PRO A 532 -16.88 -8.71 -1.42
CA PRO A 532 -17.24 -9.68 -2.44
C PRO A 532 -18.15 -9.06 -3.51
N LEU A 533 -18.07 -9.56 -4.75
CA LEU A 533 -18.90 -9.10 -5.88
C LEU A 533 -20.43 -9.20 -5.60
N GLU A 534 -20.81 -10.11 -4.71
CA GLU A 534 -22.19 -10.39 -4.29
C GLU A 534 -22.85 -9.24 -3.50
N GLU A 535 -22.07 -8.36 -2.87
CA GLU A 535 -22.58 -7.23 -2.09
C GLU A 535 -22.87 -5.98 -2.94
N LEU A 536 -22.44 -5.95 -4.21
CA LEU A 536 -22.61 -4.76 -5.06
C LEU A 536 -23.99 -4.70 -5.73
N GLN A 537 -24.89 -3.94 -5.14
CA GLN A 537 -26.13 -3.50 -5.78
C GLN A 537 -25.84 -2.26 -6.67
N GLY A 538 -25.38 -2.49 -7.90
CA GLY A 538 -25.08 -1.40 -8.83
C GLY A 538 -24.38 -1.83 -10.13
N ASP A 539 -23.93 -0.82 -10.88
CA ASP A 539 -23.23 -0.99 -12.16
C ASP A 539 -21.90 -1.73 -12.01
N ARG A 540 -21.69 -2.77 -12.84
CA ARG A 540 -20.49 -3.64 -12.81
C ARG A 540 -19.28 -3.03 -13.52
N TYR A 541 -19.11 -1.71 -13.47
CA TYR A 541 -18.03 -1.00 -14.16
C TYR A 541 -17.07 -0.34 -13.18
N CYS A 542 -15.77 -0.47 -13.45
CA CYS A 542 -14.75 0.24 -12.68
C CYS A 542 -14.80 1.74 -12.98
N GLN A 543 -14.98 2.58 -11.96
CA GLN A 543 -15.07 4.04 -12.10
C GLN A 543 -13.83 4.67 -12.79
N ALA A 544 -12.65 4.06 -12.66
CA ALA A 544 -11.40 4.60 -13.21
C ALA A 544 -11.13 4.24 -14.68
N CYS A 545 -11.41 3.00 -15.10
CA CYS A 545 -11.13 2.52 -16.46
C CYS A 545 -12.38 2.22 -17.29
N GLN A 546 -13.58 2.32 -16.72
CA GLN A 546 -14.88 1.98 -17.31
C GLN A 546 -14.99 0.52 -17.81
N GLY A 547 -14.04 -0.34 -17.43
CA GLY A 547 -14.05 -1.77 -17.73
C GLY A 547 -14.99 -2.56 -16.82
N GLU A 548 -15.56 -3.64 -17.35
CA GLU A 548 -16.42 -4.57 -16.61
C GLU A 548 -15.63 -5.31 -15.52
N LEU A 549 -16.18 -5.34 -14.30
CA LEU A 549 -15.63 -6.05 -13.14
C LEU A 549 -15.92 -7.56 -13.26
N LYS A 550 -14.88 -8.33 -13.57
CA LYS A 550 -14.94 -9.80 -13.72
C LYS A 550 -14.36 -10.57 -12.53
N ASP A 551 -13.66 -9.89 -11.65
CA ASP A 551 -13.00 -10.48 -10.48
C ASP A 551 -13.98 -10.72 -9.33
N LYS A 552 -13.63 -11.64 -8.43
CA LYS A 552 -14.49 -12.05 -7.30
C LYS A 552 -14.59 -10.99 -6.19
N SER A 553 -13.64 -10.06 -6.13
CA SER A 553 -13.61 -8.99 -5.14
C SER A 553 -13.57 -7.61 -5.79
N ILE A 554 -14.21 -6.65 -5.11
CA ILE A 554 -14.34 -5.26 -5.52
C ILE A 554 -13.56 -4.42 -4.51
N PHE A 555 -12.92 -3.35 -5.00
CA PHE A 555 -12.25 -2.36 -4.17
C PHE A 555 -13.08 -1.08 -4.11
N THR A 556 -13.61 -0.77 -2.93
CA THR A 556 -14.47 0.39 -2.67
C THR A 556 -13.68 1.47 -1.93
N CYS A 557 -13.75 2.72 -2.41
CA CYS A 557 -13.09 3.85 -1.75
C CYS A 557 -13.96 4.38 -0.59
N THR A 558 -13.43 4.33 0.64
CA THR A 558 -14.07 4.85 1.87
C THR A 558 -14.59 6.29 1.73
N SER A 559 -13.84 7.13 1.01
CA SER A 559 -14.10 8.57 0.88
C SER A 559 -14.98 8.92 -0.33
N CYS A 560 -15.08 8.06 -1.34
CA CYS A 560 -15.85 8.34 -2.56
C CYS A 560 -17.21 7.61 -2.60
N HIS A 561 -17.38 6.50 -1.86
CA HIS A 561 -18.71 5.87 -1.72
C HIS A 561 -19.67 6.69 -0.87
N THR A 562 -19.15 7.57 -0.02
CA THR A 562 -19.92 8.70 0.52
C THR A 562 -19.95 9.82 -0.52
N MET A 563 -20.72 9.65 -1.60
CA MET A 563 -21.13 10.82 -2.39
C MET A 563 -21.85 11.78 -1.45
N PRO A 564 -21.36 13.02 -1.25
CA PRO A 564 -21.99 13.94 -0.32
C PRO A 564 -23.34 14.36 -0.89
N ARG A 565 -24.42 13.71 -0.45
CA ARG A 565 -25.79 14.16 -0.70
C ARG A 565 -25.88 15.63 -0.25
N ILE A 566 -26.33 16.52 -1.12
CA ILE A 566 -26.43 17.94 -0.79
C ILE A 566 -27.42 18.11 0.38
N LEU A 567 -26.90 18.58 1.51
CA LEU A 567 -27.68 18.76 2.73
C LEU A 567 -28.37 20.13 2.71
N ASN A 568 -29.70 20.15 2.74
CA ASN A 568 -30.49 21.36 2.65
C ASN A 568 -31.01 21.77 4.03
N GLY A 569 -30.49 22.86 4.61
CA GLY A 569 -31.12 23.52 5.76
C GLY A 569 -32.19 24.48 5.27
N ILE A 570 -33.37 24.49 5.90
CA ILE A 570 -34.38 25.53 5.68
C ILE A 570 -34.75 26.19 7.02
N VAL A 571 -34.76 27.52 7.05
CA VAL A 571 -34.92 28.31 8.28
C VAL A 571 -35.51 29.70 7.98
N ALA A 572 -36.35 30.20 8.89
CA ALA A 572 -36.80 31.59 8.89
C ALA A 572 -36.14 32.34 10.06
N VAL A 573 -35.55 33.49 9.79
CA VAL A 573 -34.74 34.28 10.73
C VAL A 573 -35.24 35.70 10.88
N CYS A 574 -35.22 36.21 12.11
CA CYS A 574 -35.29 37.65 12.40
C CYS A 574 -33.96 38.35 12.07
N PRO A 575 -33.90 39.70 12.07
CA PRO A 575 -32.67 40.45 11.79
C PRO A 575 -31.47 40.02 12.65
N ASP A 576 -31.68 39.78 13.96
CA ASP A 576 -30.66 39.28 14.90
C ASP A 576 -30.37 37.76 14.79
N LEU A 577 -30.68 37.12 13.64
CA LEU A 577 -30.59 35.66 13.44
C LEU A 577 -31.47 34.82 14.40
N GLY A 578 -32.45 35.43 15.07
CA GLY A 578 -33.39 34.74 15.95
C GLY A 578 -34.35 33.81 15.21
N ILE A 579 -34.53 32.59 15.73
CA ILE A 579 -35.33 31.50 15.11
C ILE A 579 -36.42 30.91 16.02
N GLY A 580 -36.43 31.25 17.31
CA GLY A 580 -37.39 30.69 18.27
C GLY A 580 -37.58 31.54 19.52
N LYS A 581 -38.74 31.37 20.18
CA LYS A 581 -39.06 31.91 21.50
C LYS A 581 -39.96 30.93 22.25
N ASN A 582 -39.54 30.48 23.44
CA ASN A 582 -40.27 29.54 24.31
C ASN A 582 -40.70 28.22 23.66
N GLY A 583 -40.08 27.83 22.53
CA GLY A 583 -40.44 26.64 21.74
C GLY A 583 -41.34 26.91 20.53
N ASP A 584 -41.90 28.11 20.41
CA ASP A 584 -42.67 28.59 19.25
C ASP A 584 -41.82 29.50 18.34
N LEU A 585 -42.38 29.87 17.18
CA LEU A 585 -41.79 30.87 16.29
C LEU A 585 -41.87 32.28 16.90
N PRO A 586 -40.86 33.15 16.73
CA PRO A 586 -40.81 34.48 17.38
C PRO A 586 -41.99 35.42 17.10
N TRP A 587 -42.67 35.24 15.96
CA TRP A 587 -43.83 36.04 15.54
C TRP A 587 -45.20 35.46 15.94
N HIS A 588 -45.24 34.37 16.72
CA HIS A 588 -46.50 33.84 17.26
C HIS A 588 -47.23 34.91 18.12
N PRO A 589 -48.56 35.12 17.98
CA PRO A 589 -49.56 34.29 17.30
C PRO A 589 -49.77 34.57 15.80
N VAL A 590 -49.08 35.53 15.20
CA VAL A 590 -49.19 35.84 13.76
C VAL A 590 -48.71 34.63 12.96
N ARG A 591 -49.43 34.26 11.90
CA ARG A 591 -49.06 33.16 10.99
C ARG A 591 -48.74 33.71 9.61
N LEU A 592 -47.54 33.40 9.14
CA LEU A 592 -47.08 33.67 7.76
C LEU A 592 -47.44 32.44 6.90
N ASN A 593 -48.67 32.39 6.40
CA ASN A 593 -49.17 31.22 5.67
C ASN A 593 -48.46 31.04 4.33
N ASN A 594 -47.99 32.11 3.71
CA ASN A 594 -47.24 32.03 2.45
C ASN A 594 -45.81 31.48 2.67
N GLU A 595 -45.17 31.82 3.79
CA GLU A 595 -43.92 31.20 4.24
C GLU A 595 -44.12 29.71 4.53
N PHE A 596 -45.14 29.34 5.31
CA PHE A 596 -45.46 27.92 5.58
C PHE A 596 -45.81 27.12 4.31
N LYS A 597 -46.46 27.73 3.31
CA LYS A 597 -46.68 27.13 1.99
C LYS A 597 -45.36 26.89 1.26
N HIS A 598 -44.43 27.86 1.30
CA HIS A 598 -43.10 27.72 0.71
C HIS A 598 -42.32 26.58 1.39
N PHE A 599 -42.23 26.57 2.72
CA PHE A 599 -41.62 25.50 3.51
C PHE A 599 -42.19 24.12 3.15
N ARG A 600 -43.53 24.00 3.07
CA ARG A 600 -44.19 22.74 2.69
C ARG A 600 -43.88 22.34 1.25
N LYS A 601 -43.87 23.28 0.31
CA LYS A 601 -43.55 23.02 -1.10
C LYS A 601 -42.12 22.52 -1.27
N MET A 602 -41.14 23.20 -0.67
CA MET A 602 -39.73 22.81 -0.76
C MET A 602 -39.47 21.45 -0.11
N THR A 603 -39.98 21.22 1.10
CA THR A 603 -39.72 19.98 1.83
C THR A 603 -40.51 18.77 1.31
N SER A 604 -41.68 18.94 0.68
CA SER A 604 -42.50 17.82 0.16
C SER A 604 -42.33 17.48 -1.32
N ASN A 605 -41.78 18.35 -2.15
CA ASN A 605 -41.58 18.06 -3.56
C ASN A 605 -40.29 17.23 -3.75
N SER A 606 -40.42 15.94 -4.06
CA SER A 606 -39.31 15.17 -4.62
C SER A 606 -39.04 15.57 -6.07
N SER A 607 -37.78 15.45 -6.47
CA SER A 607 -37.31 15.63 -7.84
C SER A 607 -37.30 14.31 -8.62
N ALA A 608 -37.19 13.18 -7.91
CA ALA A 608 -37.22 11.83 -8.49
C ALA A 608 -38.58 11.13 -8.33
N GLU A 609 -39.09 10.55 -9.41
CA GLU A 609 -40.35 9.81 -9.43
C GLU A 609 -40.26 8.54 -8.55
N GLY A 610 -41.24 8.35 -7.65
CA GLY A 610 -41.26 7.26 -6.68
C GLY A 610 -40.45 7.47 -5.39
N LYS A 611 -39.60 8.50 -5.29
CA LYS A 611 -38.84 8.82 -4.07
C LYS A 611 -39.52 9.88 -3.20
N GLN A 612 -39.17 9.89 -1.91
CA GLN A 612 -39.62 10.87 -0.91
C GLN A 612 -38.46 11.68 -0.34
N ASN A 613 -38.73 12.93 0.04
CA ASN A 613 -37.77 13.75 0.76
C ASN A 613 -37.69 13.32 2.24
N VAL A 614 -36.48 13.35 2.79
CA VAL A 614 -36.22 13.07 4.20
C VAL A 614 -36.12 14.37 4.98
N VAL A 615 -36.73 14.42 6.17
CA VAL A 615 -36.64 15.55 7.09
C VAL A 615 -36.01 15.09 8.41
N ILE A 616 -34.87 15.68 8.75
CA ILE A 616 -34.16 15.48 10.03
C ILE A 616 -34.48 16.65 10.95
N MET A 617 -34.91 16.38 12.19
CA MET A 617 -35.19 17.41 13.19
C MET A 617 -34.87 17.01 14.62
N GLY A 618 -34.58 17.99 15.47
CA GLY A 618 -34.34 17.77 16.89
C GLY A 618 -35.61 17.44 17.68
N ARG A 619 -35.47 16.68 18.78
CA ARG A 619 -36.58 16.33 19.70
C ARG A 619 -37.47 17.53 20.10
N LYS A 620 -36.87 18.68 20.43
CA LYS A 620 -37.64 19.89 20.83
C LYS A 620 -38.54 20.38 19.69
N THR A 621 -38.00 20.43 18.47
CA THR A 621 -38.70 20.82 17.23
C THR A 621 -39.86 19.86 16.92
N TRP A 622 -39.66 18.55 17.08
CA TRP A 622 -40.76 17.58 16.94
C TRP A 622 -41.91 17.88 17.91
N PHE A 623 -41.60 18.25 19.16
CA PHE A 623 -42.60 18.54 20.18
C PHE A 623 -43.26 19.93 20.08
N SER A 624 -42.76 20.87 19.27
CA SER A 624 -43.45 22.15 19.01
C SER A 624 -44.43 22.11 17.82
N ILE A 625 -44.23 21.21 16.85
CA ILE A 625 -45.20 20.99 15.76
C ILE A 625 -46.54 20.53 16.36
N PRO A 626 -47.72 21.08 16.01
CA PRO A 626 -49.00 20.62 16.54
C PRO A 626 -49.29 19.15 16.21
N GLU A 627 -49.89 18.39 17.13
CA GLU A 627 -50.14 16.94 16.96
C GLU A 627 -50.93 16.59 15.70
N LYS A 628 -51.87 17.44 15.28
CA LYS A 628 -52.64 17.30 14.02
C LYS A 628 -51.77 17.29 12.76
N ASN A 629 -50.52 17.76 12.86
CA ASN A 629 -49.54 17.87 11.78
C ASN A 629 -48.32 16.95 12.01
N ARG A 630 -48.39 15.98 12.93
CA ARG A 630 -47.37 14.94 13.14
C ARG A 630 -47.89 13.58 12.65
N PRO A 631 -47.17 12.85 11.78
CA PRO A 631 -46.00 13.28 11.02
C PRO A 631 -46.29 14.38 9.99
N LEU A 632 -45.22 15.01 9.49
CA LEU A 632 -45.30 15.85 8.31
C LEU A 632 -45.52 14.97 7.07
N ASN A 633 -46.75 14.92 6.57
CA ASN A 633 -47.15 14.09 5.41
C ASN A 633 -46.23 14.26 4.18
N ASN A 634 -46.13 13.21 3.36
CA ASN A 634 -45.33 13.09 2.14
C ASN A 634 -43.81 13.27 2.33
N ARG A 635 -43.31 13.01 3.55
CA ARG A 635 -41.88 13.10 3.92
C ARG A 635 -41.53 11.98 4.90
N ILE A 636 -40.32 11.45 4.82
CA ILE A 636 -39.78 10.55 5.84
C ILE A 636 -39.29 11.41 7.01
N ASN A 637 -39.86 11.21 8.20
CA ASN A 637 -39.58 12.03 9.38
C ASN A 637 -38.61 11.33 10.32
N ILE A 638 -37.38 11.85 10.45
CA ILE A 638 -36.33 11.35 11.35
C ILE A 638 -36.16 12.31 12.53
N VAL A 639 -36.31 11.79 13.75
CA VAL A 639 -36.17 12.58 14.99
C VAL A 639 -34.84 12.26 15.67
N LEU A 640 -34.08 13.30 16.02
CA LEU A 640 -32.84 13.18 16.78
C LEU A 640 -33.10 13.26 18.30
N SER A 641 -32.72 12.22 19.04
CA SER A 641 -32.77 12.22 20.50
C SER A 641 -31.80 11.23 21.14
N ARG A 642 -30.99 11.72 22.09
CA ARG A 642 -30.13 10.89 22.96
C ARG A 642 -30.87 10.30 24.18
N GLN A 643 -32.11 10.69 24.41
CA GLN A 643 -32.89 10.34 25.62
C GLN A 643 -34.04 9.37 25.33
N CYS A 644 -34.46 9.23 24.07
CA CYS A 644 -35.52 8.32 23.67
C CYS A 644 -34.91 6.97 23.29
N LYS A 645 -35.53 5.86 23.74
CA LYS A 645 -35.16 4.49 23.31
C LYS A 645 -36.04 3.96 22.17
N VAL A 646 -37.16 4.63 21.89
CA VAL A 646 -38.15 4.29 20.86
C VAL A 646 -38.56 5.58 20.15
N ALA A 647 -38.86 5.50 18.86
CA ALA A 647 -39.34 6.64 18.08
C ALA A 647 -40.61 7.26 18.72
N PRO A 648 -40.71 8.60 18.82
CA PRO A 648 -41.94 9.26 19.28
C PRO A 648 -43.13 8.89 18.38
N ALA A 649 -44.34 8.89 18.93
CA ALA A 649 -45.56 8.56 18.19
C ALA A 649 -45.66 9.36 16.88
N GLY A 650 -45.77 8.65 15.75
CA GLY A 650 -45.84 9.21 14.40
C GLY A 650 -44.50 9.51 13.71
N ALA A 651 -43.35 9.42 14.39
CA ALA A 651 -42.05 9.52 13.74
C ALA A 651 -41.71 8.21 13.00
N HIS A 652 -41.03 8.29 11.84
CA HIS A 652 -40.69 7.10 11.05
C HIS A 652 -39.42 6.44 11.62
N HIS A 653 -38.37 7.23 11.87
CA HIS A 653 -37.11 6.74 12.42
C HIS A 653 -36.62 7.62 13.59
N LEU A 654 -35.81 7.02 14.44
CA LEU A 654 -35.12 7.65 15.57
C LEU A 654 -33.61 7.50 15.37
N ALA A 655 -32.86 8.58 15.52
CA ALA A 655 -31.40 8.54 15.56
C ALA A 655 -30.84 9.24 16.81
N ALA A 656 -29.67 8.80 17.27
CA ALA A 656 -29.02 9.36 18.47
C ALA A 656 -28.34 10.71 18.21
N ASP A 657 -27.80 10.89 17.00
CA ASP A 657 -27.07 12.06 16.52
C ASP A 657 -27.21 12.23 14.99
N PHE A 658 -26.68 13.33 14.47
CA PHE A 658 -26.76 13.67 13.05
C PHE A 658 -26.04 12.66 12.15
N SER A 659 -24.84 12.21 12.52
CA SER A 659 -24.06 11.22 11.77
C SER A 659 -24.77 9.86 11.66
N SER A 660 -25.46 9.44 12.72
CA SER A 660 -26.28 8.22 12.72
C SER A 660 -27.52 8.36 11.83
N ALA A 661 -28.12 9.56 11.75
CA ALA A 661 -29.23 9.83 10.84
C ALA A 661 -28.79 9.79 9.37
N LEU A 662 -27.63 10.38 9.04
CA LEU A 662 -27.06 10.29 7.69
C LEU A 662 -26.77 8.83 7.31
N ARG A 663 -26.12 8.06 8.19
CA ARG A 663 -25.91 6.62 7.98
C ARG A 663 -27.20 5.86 7.72
N LEU A 664 -28.26 6.10 8.49
CA LEU A 664 -29.56 5.45 8.28
C LEU A 664 -30.15 5.80 6.90
N ILE A 665 -30.01 7.05 6.46
CA ILE A 665 -30.43 7.49 5.12
C ILE A 665 -29.65 6.76 4.02
N ASP A 666 -28.34 6.60 4.20
CA ASP A 666 -27.47 5.97 3.21
C ASP A 666 -27.50 4.43 3.21
N THR A 667 -27.97 3.78 4.29
CA THR A 667 -28.10 2.31 4.36
C THR A 667 -29.54 1.81 4.21
N GLU A 668 -30.48 2.30 5.01
CA GLU A 668 -31.85 1.74 5.07
C GLU A 668 -32.83 2.45 4.12
N LEU A 669 -32.57 3.74 3.83
CA LEU A 669 -33.46 4.56 3.02
C LEU A 669 -32.86 4.96 1.66
N ALA A 670 -31.74 4.35 1.24
CA ALA A 670 -31.00 4.77 0.05
C ALA A 670 -31.88 4.86 -1.21
N ASP A 671 -32.75 3.86 -1.39
CA ASP A 671 -33.70 3.76 -2.51
C ASP A 671 -34.89 4.72 -2.39
N GLN A 672 -35.34 5.00 -1.16
CA GLN A 672 -36.55 5.78 -0.89
C GLN A 672 -36.27 7.28 -0.75
N ALA A 673 -35.06 7.65 -0.31
CA ALA A 673 -34.65 9.01 -0.02
C ALA A 673 -34.13 9.73 -1.26
N ASP A 674 -34.78 10.84 -1.60
CA ASP A 674 -34.30 11.84 -2.57
C ASP A 674 -33.45 12.90 -1.85
N GLN A 675 -34.04 14.06 -1.52
CA GLN A 675 -33.34 15.16 -0.85
C GLN A 675 -33.44 15.09 0.68
N VAL A 676 -32.34 15.43 1.35
CA VAL A 676 -32.26 15.55 2.80
C VAL A 676 -32.46 17.00 3.22
N TRP A 677 -33.46 17.22 4.08
CA TRP A 677 -33.84 18.51 4.64
C TRP A 677 -33.62 18.52 6.16
N VAL A 678 -32.93 19.55 6.65
CA VAL A 678 -32.66 19.73 8.09
C VAL A 678 -33.50 20.89 8.60
N ILE A 679 -34.32 20.63 9.63
CA ILE A 679 -35.26 21.62 10.18
C ILE A 679 -35.14 21.74 11.69
N GLY A 680 -35.10 22.99 12.17
CA GLY A 680 -35.33 23.41 13.55
C GLY A 680 -34.34 22.89 14.60
N GLY A 681 -33.64 23.83 15.22
CA GLY A 681 -32.77 23.61 16.39
C GLY A 681 -31.39 24.19 16.14
N SER A 682 -30.97 25.17 16.95
CA SER A 682 -29.68 25.86 16.81
C SER A 682 -28.48 24.91 16.79
N SER A 683 -28.48 23.89 17.67
CA SER A 683 -27.47 22.82 17.69
C SER A 683 -27.41 22.02 16.39
N LEU A 684 -28.56 21.73 15.78
CA LEU A 684 -28.64 20.92 14.57
C LEU A 684 -28.23 21.71 13.32
N TYR A 685 -28.58 23.00 13.23
CA TYR A 685 -28.04 23.89 12.20
C TYR A 685 -26.52 24.06 12.35
N LYS A 686 -26.00 24.11 13.58
CA LYS A 686 -24.55 24.13 13.82
C LYS A 686 -23.88 22.84 13.32
N GLU A 687 -24.39 21.68 13.71
CA GLU A 687 -23.90 20.37 13.23
C GLU A 687 -23.95 20.27 11.69
N LEU A 688 -25.02 20.76 11.05
CA LEU A 688 -25.12 20.85 9.58
C LEU A 688 -24.05 21.75 8.96
N MET A 689 -23.83 22.95 9.50
CA MET A 689 -22.86 23.92 8.96
C MET A 689 -21.41 23.47 9.15
N GLU A 690 -21.16 22.60 10.14
CA GLU A 690 -19.85 22.01 10.44
C GLU A 690 -19.62 20.66 9.70
N SER A 691 -20.67 19.91 9.33
CA SER A 691 -20.55 18.57 8.73
C SER A 691 -19.97 18.60 7.30
N PRO A 692 -18.90 17.85 6.97
CA PRO A 692 -18.23 17.93 5.66
C PRO A 692 -19.14 17.59 4.47
N GLY A 693 -18.90 18.22 3.32
CA GLY A 693 -19.68 18.07 2.08
C GLY A 693 -20.41 19.34 1.65
N SER A 694 -21.09 19.28 0.51
CA SER A 694 -21.81 20.40 -0.10
C SER A 694 -23.16 20.66 0.61
N ARG A 695 -23.43 21.91 0.98
CA ARG A 695 -24.57 22.31 1.82
C ARG A 695 -25.31 23.49 1.20
N ARG A 696 -26.63 23.52 1.34
CA ARG A 696 -27.46 24.68 0.96
C ARG A 696 -28.30 25.14 2.15
N LEU A 697 -28.39 26.46 2.36
CA LEU A 697 -29.23 27.07 3.38
C LEU A 697 -30.27 27.96 2.70
N PHE A 698 -31.54 27.56 2.81
CA PHE A 698 -32.71 28.32 2.41
C PHE A 698 -33.14 29.18 3.60
N VAL A 699 -32.92 30.49 3.50
CA VAL A 699 -33.09 31.45 4.59
C VAL A 699 -34.22 32.42 4.25
N THR A 700 -35.35 32.33 4.96
CA THR A 700 -36.37 33.38 4.93
C THR A 700 -35.95 34.49 5.88
N ARG A 701 -35.47 35.64 5.36
CA ARG A 701 -35.16 36.82 6.19
C ARG A 701 -36.41 37.64 6.42
N ILE A 702 -36.84 37.72 7.68
CA ILE A 702 -37.92 38.60 8.14
C ILE A 702 -37.31 39.94 8.54
N LEU A 703 -37.86 41.05 8.02
CA LEU A 703 -37.32 42.39 8.25
C LEU A 703 -37.79 43.02 9.56
N LYS A 704 -38.83 42.46 10.19
CA LYS A 704 -39.37 42.91 11.48
C LYS A 704 -38.65 42.22 12.63
N GLN A 705 -38.24 43.02 13.63
CA GLN A 705 -37.56 42.53 14.83
C GLN A 705 -38.55 41.91 15.83
N PHE A 706 -38.18 40.78 16.43
CA PHE A 706 -38.92 40.09 17.47
C PHE A 706 -37.98 39.62 18.60
N GLU A 707 -38.49 39.50 19.82
CA GLU A 707 -37.74 38.92 20.94
C GLU A 707 -37.54 37.41 20.73
N CYS A 708 -36.29 36.94 20.75
CA CYS A 708 -35.92 35.54 20.51
C CYS A 708 -35.07 34.99 21.66
N ASP A 709 -35.18 33.68 21.94
CA ASP A 709 -34.32 32.96 22.90
C ASP A 709 -33.32 32.00 22.21
N THR A 710 -33.61 31.64 20.96
CA THR A 710 -32.88 30.66 20.18
C THR A 710 -32.45 31.31 18.87
N PHE A 711 -31.17 31.20 18.53
CA PHE A 711 -30.55 31.88 17.39
C PHE A 711 -29.90 30.87 16.43
N LEU A 712 -29.84 31.22 15.14
CA LEU A 712 -29.08 30.52 14.12
C LEU A 712 -27.58 30.85 14.26
N PRO A 713 -26.65 29.90 14.03
CA PRO A 713 -25.23 30.21 13.91
C PRO A 713 -24.94 31.22 12.77
N GLU A 714 -23.87 31.99 12.91
CA GLU A 714 -23.51 33.02 11.93
C GLU A 714 -23.09 32.41 10.58
N ILE A 715 -23.67 32.94 9.50
CA ILE A 715 -23.38 32.52 8.12
C ILE A 715 -22.16 33.32 7.62
N SER A 716 -20.96 32.78 7.85
CA SER A 716 -19.71 33.43 7.43
C SER A 716 -19.56 33.48 5.89
N PRO A 717 -19.26 34.65 5.28
CA PRO A 717 -19.15 34.79 3.83
C PRO A 717 -17.98 33.98 3.23
N ASP A 718 -16.93 33.71 4.01
CA ASP A 718 -15.79 32.88 3.59
C ASP A 718 -16.14 31.41 3.33
N LYS A 719 -17.28 30.95 3.87
CA LYS A 719 -17.75 29.55 3.75
C LYS A 719 -19.03 29.42 2.93
N TYR A 720 -19.78 30.50 2.73
CA TYR A 720 -21.10 30.48 2.10
C TYR A 720 -21.28 31.63 1.12
N ARG A 721 -21.63 31.29 -0.12
CA ARG A 721 -21.95 32.24 -1.18
C ARG A 721 -23.47 32.39 -1.30
N LEU A 722 -23.96 33.63 -1.30
CA LEU A 722 -25.34 33.94 -1.66
C LEU A 722 -25.54 33.71 -3.16
N LEU A 723 -26.55 32.92 -3.54
CA LEU A 723 -26.94 32.72 -4.93
C LEU A 723 -27.85 33.86 -5.40
N PRO A 724 -27.68 34.37 -6.64
CA PRO A 724 -28.52 35.44 -7.17
C PRO A 724 -29.97 35.00 -7.38
N GLY A 725 -30.24 33.71 -7.59
CA GLY A 725 -31.58 33.13 -7.68
C GLY A 725 -31.54 31.60 -7.62
N PHE A 726 -32.66 30.97 -7.29
CA PHE A 726 -32.79 29.51 -7.22
C PHE A 726 -34.17 29.07 -7.73
N PRO A 727 -34.27 27.96 -8.51
CA PRO A 727 -35.55 27.49 -9.05
C PRO A 727 -36.61 27.26 -7.96
N GLY A 728 -37.78 27.89 -8.13
CA GLY A 728 -38.92 27.73 -7.22
C GLY A 728 -38.90 28.63 -5.97
N VAL A 729 -37.87 29.47 -5.78
CA VAL A 729 -37.75 30.46 -4.70
C VAL A 729 -38.04 31.87 -5.25
N PRO A 730 -39.07 32.59 -4.76
CA PRO A 730 -39.33 33.98 -5.17
C PRO A 730 -38.23 34.93 -4.68
N GLN A 731 -37.72 35.80 -5.56
CA GLN A 731 -36.78 36.87 -5.20
C GLN A 731 -37.48 38.14 -4.69
N GLU A 732 -38.76 38.32 -5.05
CA GLU A 732 -39.54 39.52 -4.71
C GLU A 732 -39.86 39.59 -3.21
N LEU A 733 -39.80 40.81 -2.68
CA LEU A 733 -40.20 41.11 -1.30
C LEU A 733 -41.66 40.69 -1.09
N GLN A 734 -41.90 39.81 -0.12
CA GLN A 734 -43.24 39.36 0.25
C GLN A 734 -43.74 40.16 1.45
N GLU A 735 -45.02 40.47 1.47
CA GLU A 735 -45.72 41.10 2.60
C GLU A 735 -46.90 40.22 3.03
N GLU A 736 -46.96 39.86 4.32
CA GLU A 736 -48.11 39.19 4.91
C GLU A 736 -48.32 39.71 6.35
N ASN A 737 -49.51 40.24 6.65
CA ASN A 737 -49.89 40.75 7.99
C ASN A 737 -48.91 41.79 8.58
N ASP A 738 -48.59 42.85 7.83
CA ASP A 738 -47.61 43.90 8.19
C ASP A 738 -46.18 43.37 8.49
N ILE A 739 -45.83 42.20 7.95
CA ILE A 739 -44.50 41.59 8.05
C ILE A 739 -43.94 41.43 6.64
N HIS A 740 -42.86 42.17 6.38
CA HIS A 740 -42.08 42.08 5.16
C HIS A 740 -40.96 41.03 5.31
N TYR A 741 -40.81 40.15 4.32
CA TYR A 741 -39.77 39.14 4.30
C TYR A 741 -39.28 38.83 2.88
N ARG A 742 -38.08 38.26 2.75
CA ARG A 742 -37.48 37.83 1.48
C ARG A 742 -36.83 36.45 1.63
N PHE A 743 -36.77 35.70 0.55
CA PHE A 743 -36.10 34.40 0.51
C PHE A 743 -34.69 34.55 -0.05
N GLU A 744 -33.71 33.93 0.62
CA GLU A 744 -32.31 33.88 0.22
C GLU A 744 -31.83 32.43 0.18
N VAL A 745 -30.92 32.10 -0.73
CA VAL A 745 -30.30 30.76 -0.81
C VAL A 745 -28.80 30.91 -0.77
N TYR A 746 -28.18 30.30 0.24
CA TYR A 746 -26.73 30.24 0.39
C TYR A 746 -26.24 28.85 0.04
N GLU A 747 -25.12 28.76 -0.68
CA GLU A 747 -24.44 27.52 -1.03
C GLU A 747 -23.04 27.51 -0.43
N SER A 748 -22.59 26.38 0.11
CA SER A 748 -21.25 26.25 0.67
C SER A 748 -20.18 26.38 -0.41
N ILE A 749 -19.15 27.18 -0.14
CA ILE A 749 -17.94 27.20 -0.96
C ILE A 749 -17.11 25.97 -0.57
N GLU A 750 -16.87 25.07 -1.52
CA GLU A 750 -16.04 23.89 -1.30
C GLU A 750 -14.57 24.31 -1.09
N GLN A 751 -13.93 23.72 -0.08
CA GLN A 751 -12.51 23.89 0.28
C GLN A 751 -11.78 22.56 0.16
#